data_AF-A0A2E7L9U4-F1
#
_entry.id   AF-A0A2E7L9U4-F1
#
_cell.length_a   1.000
_cell.length_b   1.000
_cell.length_c   1.000
_cell.angle_alpha   90.00
_cell.angle_beta   90.00
_cell.angle_gamma   90.00
#
_symmetry.space_group_name_H-M   'P 1'
#
loop_
_entity.id
_entity.type
_entity.pdbx_description
1 polymer ?
#
loop_
_entity_poly.entity_id
_entity_poly.type
_entity_poly.pdbx_seq_one_letter_code
_entity_poly.pdbx_strand_id
1 'polypeptide(L)'
;MRNAVDEQTCAEEPAINHDHRCFRVLLSTGMIWLSVASLEPASGQQTPDAGNTSYLIFRHSTLQNLTPAHIPAAADQLQNISCTLAQDEYESVQIGVHATTTEIKQIRITVECDLQATIYHRVLPDIKDQLVELYEQGDGIARWMPSQVHLQRGDVFPALAAGQSVNFWITFHADSKTRPGIHPGLIRITPADQAATKLPLEIRVRDFQLQRPRAAFGMFFREDMLPRRFGGLDTPHKLVLAMYRDMAEHGHNAGWFYPAATFANLPPTNSPALEKLLPLAQAAGLLDPAIPSMICGGIPGDLDAPQLRAAGRWLNHKRQEQGWPELVVFGTDEPAYPRDAAIVRKQLQQLRGLPLRVNVDLDATAAYGYGDLCDVLTVMDGELSAEMQREAQRRGTRIWTYSYRIWRKDLSPLRQRFYAGFYTWTHRLGGNWVWAYHHAHHRHAWFAPQDPRPHPVTGYEARREGIDDYRYLQMLEDAIARDPNQSEAQVAAAWLASLRQRLIATLPHQVEAGRPLAIEEFDRIRSRAAHYVRTLGPADSTTRPPQRHARDEAAPYRGKSVAHCIAGLAAGQLEQRRAAAWALFEWGPQAAAATEPLAQALEDPDLRVPALRALEAIGPAAAPAVPKIAALLKHPDFYLRIGAILSLGEIGCPLRPRTRSGLRIPSQSAAQVVAPLAVALSDERASLVHMAAELLAALGTRAQIAVPKAIALLRDTDPTRRAAGLGLITDLGPQARTAVPTLLELQNSWDARHLRALAAIGPAAHGAIDALEQYARLHNGSDRIEALHALCWVRGAEADLAALLQLLNPARSHDATRQQVLICLSQLGVRASSGAESVRSMLAAGKLPGQEDRAQAFLQAVDQKSVPGIRYRW
;
A
#
# COMPACT_ATOMS: atom_id res chain seq x y z
N MET A 1 0.22 24.54 21.10
CA MET A 1 1.20 24.99 20.08
C MET A 1 1.42 23.85 19.11
N ARG A 2 1.43 24.17 17.81
CA ARG A 2 1.39 23.26 16.67
C ARG A 2 2.67 22.41 16.64
N ASN A 3 2.54 21.08 16.71
CA ASN A 3 3.64 20.18 16.39
C ASN A 3 3.57 19.85 14.90
N ALA A 4 4.63 20.27 14.20
CA ALA A 4 4.98 19.86 12.86
C ALA A 4 5.04 18.32 12.82
N VAL A 5 4.38 17.77 11.82
CA VAL A 5 4.59 16.39 11.40
C VAL A 5 5.94 16.38 10.69
N ASP A 6 6.95 15.80 11.35
CA ASP A 6 8.25 15.53 10.74
C ASP A 6 8.05 14.59 9.54
N GLU A 7 8.27 15.13 8.33
CA GLU A 7 8.32 14.40 7.05
C GLU A 7 9.55 13.49 6.90
N GLN A 8 10.24 13.12 7.99
CA GLN A 8 11.61 12.59 7.91
C GLN A 8 11.78 11.11 8.28
N THR A 9 10.78 10.26 8.04
CA THR A 9 10.94 8.79 8.10
C THR A 9 10.27 8.06 6.92
N CYS A 10 10.59 8.47 5.70
CA CYS A 10 10.64 7.52 4.57
C CYS A 10 12.11 7.13 4.41
N ALA A 11 12.43 5.91 4.86
CA ALA A 11 13.76 5.34 4.75
C ALA A 11 14.29 5.37 3.31
N GLU A 12 15.58 5.64 3.21
CA GLU A 12 16.39 5.62 2.00
C GLU A 12 16.22 4.29 1.23
N GLU A 13 15.75 4.38 -0.01
CA GLU A 13 15.85 3.31 -1.01
C GLU A 13 16.56 3.85 -2.26
N PRO A 14 17.29 2.99 -2.99
CA PRO A 14 18.41 3.41 -3.82
C PRO A 14 17.96 4.25 -5.01
N ALA A 15 18.73 5.31 -5.27
CA ALA A 15 18.58 6.13 -6.45
C ALA A 15 18.68 5.26 -7.71
N ILE A 16 17.59 5.19 -8.49
CA ILE A 16 17.64 4.74 -9.88
C ILE A 16 18.38 5.84 -10.63
N ASN A 17 19.69 5.66 -10.79
CA ASN A 17 20.55 6.59 -11.48
C ASN A 17 20.28 6.45 -12.98
N HIS A 18 19.76 7.51 -13.60
CA HIS A 18 19.72 7.64 -15.05
C HIS A 18 21.14 7.94 -15.55
N ASP A 19 21.91 6.88 -15.83
CA ASP A 19 23.13 7.05 -16.61
C ASP A 19 23.46 5.78 -17.40
N HIS A 20 23.53 5.93 -18.73
CA HIS A 20 23.88 4.88 -19.67
C HIS A 20 25.30 4.37 -19.39
N ARG A 21 25.48 3.19 -18.78
CA ARG A 21 26.76 2.46 -18.78
C ARG A 21 26.58 0.95 -18.97
N CYS A 22 27.19 0.44 -20.03
CA CYS A 22 27.25 -0.95 -20.44
C CYS A 22 27.90 -1.84 -19.36
N PHE A 23 27.30 -3.01 -19.07
CA PHE A 23 27.92 -4.07 -18.27
C PHE A 23 28.50 -5.16 -19.18
N ARG A 24 29.70 -5.64 -18.83
CA ARG A 24 30.48 -6.67 -19.55
C ARG A 24 30.52 -7.93 -18.67
N VAL A 25 30.00 -9.06 -19.14
CA VAL A 25 30.09 -10.37 -18.47
C VAL A 25 31.08 -11.25 -19.22
N LEU A 26 32.10 -11.76 -18.51
CA LEU A 26 33.06 -12.74 -18.98
C LEU A 26 32.50 -14.15 -18.73
N LEU A 27 32.27 -14.92 -19.81
CA LEU A 27 32.14 -16.37 -19.75
C LEU A 27 33.17 -16.99 -20.71
N SER A 28 33.93 -17.93 -20.16
CA SER A 28 34.98 -18.71 -20.80
C SER A 28 34.40 -19.71 -21.78
N THR A 29 34.69 -19.57 -23.08
CA THR A 29 35.28 -20.56 -24.02
C THR A 29 34.94 -20.20 -25.46
N GLY A 30 35.97 -19.97 -26.29
CA GLY A 30 35.91 -20.03 -27.76
C GLY A 30 35.48 -18.73 -28.49
N MET A 31 36.46 -18.02 -29.05
CA MET A 31 36.25 -16.83 -29.90
C MET A 31 35.61 -17.19 -31.25
N ILE A 32 34.39 -16.70 -31.49
CA ILE A 32 33.89 -16.35 -32.83
C ILE A 32 33.22 -14.98 -32.69
N TRP A 33 33.63 -14.01 -33.52
CA TRP A 33 33.10 -12.66 -33.52
C TRP A 33 31.67 -12.65 -34.08
N LEU A 34 30.68 -12.46 -33.20
CA LEU A 34 29.33 -12.01 -33.59
C LEU A 34 29.05 -10.70 -32.87
N SER A 35 28.89 -9.64 -33.66
CA SER A 35 28.43 -8.32 -33.24
C SER A 35 27.08 -8.44 -32.55
N VAL A 36 26.99 -8.07 -31.26
CA VAL A 36 25.73 -7.97 -30.53
C VAL A 36 25.01 -6.71 -31.00
N ALA A 37 24.14 -6.89 -32.00
CA ALA A 37 23.07 -5.94 -32.28
C ALA A 37 22.12 -5.89 -31.06
N SER A 38 21.69 -4.68 -30.75
CA SER A 38 20.53 -4.36 -29.92
C SER A 38 19.41 -5.39 -30.07
N LEU A 39 18.95 -5.94 -28.95
CA LEU A 39 17.67 -6.64 -28.88
C LEU A 39 16.55 -5.62 -29.07
N GLU A 40 16.30 -5.29 -30.34
CA GLU A 40 15.02 -4.79 -30.79
C GLU A 40 13.93 -5.81 -30.42
N PRO A 41 12.73 -5.37 -30.01
CA PRO A 41 11.61 -6.28 -29.95
C PRO A 41 11.43 -6.88 -31.35
N ALA A 42 11.24 -8.20 -31.43
CA ALA A 42 10.90 -8.87 -32.68
C ALA A 42 9.58 -8.29 -33.21
N SER A 43 9.71 -7.25 -34.03
CA SER A 43 8.65 -6.67 -34.81
C SER A 43 8.38 -7.63 -35.95
N GLY A 44 7.24 -8.33 -35.88
CA GLY A 44 6.68 -8.97 -37.06
C GLY A 44 6.36 -7.87 -38.07
N GLN A 45 7.26 -7.64 -39.02
CA GLN A 45 7.02 -6.79 -40.17
C GLN A 45 5.91 -7.43 -41.02
N GLN A 46 4.70 -6.94 -40.87
CA GLN A 46 3.74 -6.84 -41.96
C GLN A 46 3.11 -5.44 -41.89
N THR A 47 3.68 -4.53 -42.68
CA THR A 47 2.98 -3.31 -43.10
C THR A 47 1.66 -3.72 -43.76
N PRO A 48 0.50 -3.24 -43.29
CA PRO A 48 -0.73 -3.36 -44.04
C PRO A 48 -0.54 -2.70 -45.40
N ASP A 49 -1.02 -3.35 -46.46
CA ASP A 49 -0.99 -2.84 -47.83
C ASP A 49 -1.62 -1.44 -47.85
N ALA A 50 -0.77 -0.42 -48.02
CA ALA A 50 -1.10 0.98 -47.78
C ALA A 50 -1.88 1.53 -48.97
N GLY A 51 -3.21 1.47 -48.88
CA GLY A 51 -4.07 2.41 -49.60
C GLY A 51 -3.79 3.83 -49.09
N ASN A 52 -2.81 4.51 -49.69
CA ASN A 52 -2.56 5.97 -49.75
C ASN A 52 -3.25 6.87 -48.71
N THR A 53 -3.14 6.55 -47.41
CA THR A 53 -3.71 7.32 -46.31
C THR A 53 -2.60 7.71 -45.35
N SER A 54 -2.49 9.00 -45.07
CA SER A 54 -1.42 9.55 -44.22
C SER A 54 -1.57 9.20 -42.73
N TYR A 55 -2.69 8.54 -42.36
CA TYR A 55 -2.99 8.14 -41.00
C TYR A 55 -3.91 6.91 -40.94
N LEU A 56 -3.81 6.17 -39.83
CA LEU A 56 -4.68 5.05 -39.47
C LEU A 56 -5.49 5.38 -38.23
N ILE A 57 -6.69 4.82 -38.14
CA ILE A 57 -7.54 4.89 -36.95
C ILE A 57 -7.78 3.49 -36.43
N PHE A 58 -7.58 3.29 -35.13
CA PHE A 58 -7.60 1.97 -34.51
C PHE A 58 -8.22 1.98 -33.13
N ARG A 59 -8.68 0.81 -32.67
CA ARG A 59 -9.20 0.62 -31.31
C ARG A 59 -8.04 0.35 -30.37
N HIS A 60 -8.10 0.92 -29.18
CA HIS A 60 -7.20 0.52 -28.09
C HIS A 60 -8.00 0.20 -26.83
N SER A 61 -7.50 -0.70 -25.99
CA SER A 61 -8.18 -1.04 -24.74
C SER A 61 -8.10 0.11 -23.74
N THR A 62 -9.20 0.46 -23.08
CA THR A 62 -9.22 1.42 -21.96
C THR A 62 -8.40 0.92 -20.75
N LEU A 63 -8.08 -0.38 -20.69
CA LEU A 63 -7.25 -0.98 -19.65
C LEU A 63 -5.75 -0.89 -19.92
N GLN A 64 -5.35 -0.26 -21.03
CA GLN A 64 -3.96 -0.08 -21.44
C GLN A 64 -3.66 1.39 -21.75
N ASN A 65 -2.47 1.82 -21.33
CA ASN A 65 -1.96 3.16 -21.63
C ASN A 65 -1.34 3.18 -23.03
N LEU A 66 -1.85 4.03 -23.93
CA LEU A 66 -1.35 4.13 -25.31
C LEU A 66 -0.05 4.95 -25.38
N THR A 67 1.08 4.30 -25.61
CA THR A 67 2.37 5.00 -25.77
C THR A 67 2.46 5.74 -27.10
N PRO A 68 3.22 6.86 -27.18
CA PRO A 68 3.44 7.57 -28.44
C PRO A 68 4.05 6.70 -29.55
N ALA A 69 4.87 5.72 -29.17
CA ALA A 69 5.55 4.81 -30.09
C ALA A 69 4.71 3.59 -30.49
N HIS A 70 3.45 3.48 -30.03
CA HIS A 70 2.60 2.36 -30.40
C HIS A 70 2.28 2.38 -31.89
N ILE A 71 2.47 1.24 -32.55
CA ILE A 71 2.09 1.02 -33.95
C ILE A 71 0.92 0.03 -33.95
N PRO A 72 -0.25 0.39 -34.49
CA PRO A 72 -1.42 -0.49 -34.49
C PRO A 72 -1.24 -1.65 -35.45
N ALA A 73 -1.77 -2.82 -35.09
CA ALA A 73 -1.84 -3.96 -36.02
C ALA A 73 -2.95 -3.72 -37.05
N ALA A 74 -2.87 -4.39 -38.20
CA ALA A 74 -3.90 -4.31 -39.25
C ALA A 74 -5.30 -4.67 -38.71
N ALA A 75 -5.37 -5.63 -37.78
CA ALA A 75 -6.61 -6.08 -37.15
C ALA A 75 -7.24 -5.04 -36.21
N ASP A 76 -6.49 -4.03 -35.77
CA ASP A 76 -6.98 -3.02 -34.83
C ASP A 76 -7.75 -1.89 -35.54
N GLN A 77 -7.73 -1.84 -36.88
CA GLN A 77 -8.37 -0.79 -37.65
C GLN A 77 -9.88 -0.73 -37.40
N LEU A 78 -10.36 0.48 -37.11
CA LEU A 78 -11.76 0.70 -36.76
C LEU A 78 -12.61 0.99 -38.00
N GLN A 79 -13.70 0.23 -38.15
CA GLN A 79 -14.77 0.52 -39.12
C GLN A 79 -16.03 1.09 -38.45
N ASN A 80 -16.25 0.78 -37.17
CA ASN A 80 -17.36 1.26 -36.36
C ASN A 80 -16.96 1.22 -34.88
N ILE A 81 -17.69 1.95 -34.04
CA ILE A 81 -17.51 1.95 -32.59
C ILE A 81 -18.85 1.61 -31.95
N SER A 82 -18.81 0.74 -30.94
CA SER A 82 -19.95 0.49 -30.08
C SER A 82 -19.55 0.39 -28.62
N CYS A 83 -20.46 0.81 -27.74
CA CYS A 83 -20.37 0.61 -26.31
C CYS A 83 -21.77 0.33 -25.73
N THR A 84 -21.82 -0.22 -24.52
CA THR A 84 -23.08 -0.55 -23.85
C THR A 84 -22.98 -0.16 -22.38
N LEU A 85 -23.99 0.57 -21.90
CA LEU A 85 -24.08 1.08 -20.54
C LEU A 85 -25.55 1.04 -20.06
N ALA A 86 -25.77 1.03 -18.76
CA ALA A 86 -27.06 1.19 -18.12
C ALA A 86 -27.37 2.67 -17.87
N GLN A 87 -28.57 2.98 -17.37
CA GLN A 87 -28.86 4.32 -16.86
C GLN A 87 -28.10 4.55 -15.54
N ASP A 88 -27.65 5.78 -15.31
CA ASP A 88 -26.70 6.20 -14.27
C ASP A 88 -25.36 5.45 -14.33
N GLU A 89 -24.85 5.28 -15.55
CA GLU A 89 -23.52 4.72 -15.84
C GLU A 89 -22.74 5.63 -16.79
N TYR A 90 -21.42 5.60 -16.66
CA TYR A 90 -20.49 6.21 -17.60
C TYR A 90 -19.70 5.11 -18.28
N GLU A 91 -19.54 5.19 -19.60
CA GLU A 91 -18.77 4.19 -20.36
C GLU A 91 -17.80 4.88 -21.30
N SER A 92 -16.56 4.39 -21.32
CA SER A 92 -15.47 5.01 -22.05
C SER A 92 -15.03 4.16 -23.23
N VAL A 93 -14.68 4.81 -24.33
CA VAL A 93 -13.98 4.17 -25.45
C VAL A 93 -12.68 4.90 -25.75
N GLN A 94 -11.67 4.15 -26.17
CA GLN A 94 -10.38 4.70 -26.58
C GLN A 94 -10.13 4.46 -28.07
N ILE A 95 -9.96 5.55 -28.80
CA ILE A 95 -9.64 5.58 -30.23
C ILE A 95 -8.21 6.05 -30.39
N GLY A 96 -7.40 5.31 -31.12
CA GLY A 96 -6.06 5.71 -31.51
C GLY A 96 -6.03 6.30 -32.91
N VAL A 97 -5.24 7.36 -33.10
CA VAL A 97 -4.84 7.87 -34.42
C VAL A 97 -3.33 7.69 -34.54
N HIS A 98 -2.90 6.99 -35.59
CA HIS A 98 -1.49 6.75 -35.91
C HIS A 98 -1.10 7.48 -37.19
N ALA A 99 -0.06 8.32 -37.13
CA ALA A 99 0.50 8.96 -38.30
C ALA A 99 1.46 8.01 -39.03
N THR A 100 1.18 7.70 -40.31
CA THR A 100 1.94 6.67 -41.04
C THR A 100 3.24 7.25 -41.59
N THR A 101 3.14 8.17 -42.55
CA THR A 101 4.29 8.64 -43.35
C THR A 101 4.59 10.12 -43.19
N THR A 102 3.61 10.94 -42.79
CA THR A 102 3.78 12.39 -42.63
C THR A 102 3.20 12.87 -41.32
N GLU A 103 3.65 14.03 -40.85
CA GLU A 103 3.03 14.73 -39.72
C GLU A 103 1.57 15.08 -40.05
N ILE A 104 0.69 14.96 -39.04
CA ILE A 104 -0.71 15.35 -39.13
C ILE A 104 -0.95 16.53 -38.18
N LYS A 105 -1.61 17.58 -38.67
CA LYS A 105 -1.90 18.79 -37.88
C LYS A 105 -3.38 18.92 -37.56
N GLN A 106 -3.67 19.53 -36.41
CA GLN A 106 -5.00 19.92 -35.94
C GLN A 106 -6.02 18.78 -36.06
N ILE A 107 -5.71 17.62 -35.47
CA ILE A 107 -6.59 16.46 -35.47
C ILE A 107 -7.79 16.78 -34.57
N ARG A 108 -8.94 17.09 -35.16
CA ARG A 108 -10.19 17.35 -34.45
C ARG A 108 -11.06 16.10 -34.40
N ILE A 109 -11.61 15.79 -33.23
CA ILE A 109 -12.66 14.78 -33.05
C ILE A 109 -13.98 15.45 -32.71
N THR A 110 -15.05 15.11 -33.45
CA THR A 110 -16.42 15.46 -33.06
C THR A 110 -17.26 14.21 -32.85
N VAL A 111 -18.19 14.28 -31.91
CA VAL A 111 -19.13 13.21 -31.57
C VAL A 111 -20.55 13.75 -31.74
N GLU A 112 -21.29 13.16 -32.66
CA GLU A 112 -22.70 13.45 -32.92
C GLU A 112 -23.53 12.30 -32.33
N CYS A 113 -24.14 12.50 -31.16
CA CYS A 113 -25.10 11.56 -30.55
C CYS A 113 -26.05 12.31 -29.62
N ASP A 114 -27.09 11.63 -29.15
CA ASP A 114 -28.09 12.17 -28.21
C ASP A 114 -27.73 11.95 -26.72
N LEU A 115 -26.54 11.42 -26.44
CA LEU A 115 -25.97 11.33 -25.09
C LEU A 115 -24.94 12.41 -24.84
N GLN A 116 -24.71 12.72 -23.57
CA GLN A 116 -23.58 13.55 -23.16
C GLN A 116 -22.27 12.78 -23.40
N ALA A 117 -21.32 13.41 -24.08
CA ALA A 117 -19.98 12.87 -24.31
C ALA A 117 -18.90 13.87 -23.88
N THR A 118 -17.87 13.39 -23.20
CA THR A 118 -16.67 14.17 -22.88
C THR A 118 -15.49 13.59 -23.63
N ILE A 119 -14.74 14.46 -24.33
CA ILE A 119 -13.57 14.07 -25.12
C ILE A 119 -12.30 14.48 -24.39
N TYR A 120 -11.37 13.55 -24.29
CA TYR A 120 -10.02 13.77 -23.82
C TYR A 120 -9.00 13.31 -24.86
N HIS A 121 -7.80 13.85 -24.77
CA HIS A 121 -6.62 13.38 -25.49
C HIS A 121 -5.40 13.38 -24.57
N ARG A 122 -4.30 12.76 -25.01
CA ARG A 122 -3.01 12.83 -24.30
C ARG A 122 -2.61 14.28 -23.99
N VAL A 123 -2.06 14.52 -22.80
CA VAL A 123 -1.53 15.84 -22.41
C VAL A 123 -0.54 16.40 -23.43
N LEU A 124 -0.65 17.70 -23.71
CA LEU A 124 0.24 18.40 -24.64
C LEU A 124 1.65 18.58 -24.03
N PRO A 125 2.73 18.47 -24.84
CA PRO A 125 4.10 18.70 -24.37
C PRO A 125 4.28 20.04 -23.64
N ASP A 126 3.79 21.15 -24.21
CA ASP A 126 3.95 22.47 -23.60
C ASP A 126 3.25 22.60 -22.23
N ILE A 127 2.10 21.95 -22.06
CA ILE A 127 1.39 21.93 -20.77
C ILE A 127 2.17 21.13 -19.74
N LYS A 128 2.79 20.03 -20.17
CA LYS A 128 3.67 19.23 -19.32
C LYS A 128 4.87 20.06 -18.86
N ASP A 129 5.52 20.78 -19.76
CA ASP A 129 6.68 21.61 -19.45
C ASP A 129 6.32 22.75 -18.48
N GLN A 130 5.20 23.45 -18.69
CA GLN A 130 4.70 24.47 -17.75
C GLN A 130 4.45 23.91 -16.34
N LEU A 131 3.92 22.69 -16.26
CA LEU A 131 3.68 22.04 -14.96
C LEU A 131 4.99 21.57 -14.29
N VAL A 132 6.07 21.30 -15.06
CA VAL A 132 7.43 21.09 -14.53
C VAL A 132 7.94 22.38 -13.91
N GLU A 133 7.84 23.50 -14.62
CA GLU A 133 8.28 24.82 -14.13
C GLU A 133 7.56 25.20 -12.83
N LEU A 134 6.24 24.99 -12.76
CA LEU A 134 5.46 25.21 -11.54
C LEU A 134 5.93 24.34 -10.38
N TYR A 135 6.38 23.11 -10.64
CA TYR A 135 6.94 22.23 -9.61
C TYR A 135 8.25 22.78 -9.05
N GLU A 136 9.14 23.23 -9.91
CA GLU A 136 10.42 23.83 -9.51
C GLU A 136 10.23 25.10 -8.68
N GLN A 137 9.10 25.80 -8.88
CA GLN A 137 8.67 26.96 -8.09
C GLN A 137 7.93 26.59 -6.79
N GLY A 138 7.75 25.31 -6.50
CA GLY A 138 7.07 24.81 -5.30
C GLY A 138 5.53 24.80 -5.36
N ASP A 139 4.94 24.97 -6.53
CA ASP A 139 3.48 24.95 -6.79
C ASP A 139 3.01 23.73 -7.61
N GLY A 140 3.93 22.84 -7.99
CA GLY A 140 3.66 21.80 -8.97
C GLY A 140 3.88 20.37 -8.51
N ILE A 141 3.97 19.52 -9.51
CA ILE A 141 3.95 18.07 -9.43
C ILE A 141 5.37 17.49 -9.36
N ALA A 142 5.71 16.81 -8.27
CA ALA A 142 6.93 16.01 -8.19
C ALA A 142 6.80 14.72 -9.03
N ARG A 143 7.88 14.27 -9.67
CA ARG A 143 7.97 12.98 -10.41
C ARG A 143 6.83 12.79 -11.42
N TRP A 144 7.09 13.25 -12.64
CA TRP A 144 6.12 13.19 -13.72
C TRP A 144 5.67 11.78 -14.05
N MET A 145 4.35 11.58 -14.04
CA MET A 145 3.78 10.41 -14.66
C MET A 145 3.99 10.52 -16.19
N PRO A 146 4.12 9.38 -16.90
CA PRO A 146 4.26 9.39 -18.35
C PRO A 146 3.09 10.10 -19.04
N SER A 147 3.30 10.76 -20.18
CA SER A 147 2.25 11.55 -20.83
C SER A 147 1.01 10.73 -21.19
N GLN A 148 1.18 9.45 -21.54
CA GLN A 148 0.12 8.52 -21.95
C GLN A 148 -0.95 8.23 -20.88
N VAL A 149 -0.72 8.58 -19.62
CA VAL A 149 -1.70 8.38 -18.53
C VAL A 149 -2.64 9.57 -18.34
N HIS A 150 -2.28 10.75 -18.86
CA HIS A 150 -2.99 11.99 -18.61
C HIS A 150 -4.07 12.20 -19.67
N LEU A 151 -5.30 12.41 -19.23
CA LEU A 151 -6.45 12.69 -20.10
C LEU A 151 -6.76 14.18 -20.04
N GLN A 152 -6.15 14.95 -20.95
CA GLN A 152 -6.42 16.36 -21.11
C GLN A 152 -7.77 16.54 -21.81
N ARG A 153 -8.63 17.39 -21.25
CA ARG A 153 -9.95 17.66 -21.83
C ARG A 153 -9.77 18.53 -23.07
N GLY A 154 -10.38 18.11 -24.17
CA GLY A 154 -10.24 18.80 -25.45
C GLY A 154 -10.58 17.90 -26.61
N ASP A 155 -11.02 18.50 -27.71
CA ASP A 155 -11.42 17.82 -28.94
C ASP A 155 -10.39 17.97 -30.07
N VAL A 156 -9.27 18.66 -29.82
CA VAL A 156 -8.23 18.94 -30.82
C VAL A 156 -6.85 18.54 -30.31
N PHE A 157 -6.13 17.75 -31.09
CA PHE A 157 -4.70 17.50 -30.89
C PHE A 157 -3.87 18.26 -31.95
N PRO A 158 -2.91 19.11 -31.55
CA PRO A 158 -2.35 20.15 -32.42
C PRO A 158 -1.45 19.60 -33.55
N ALA A 159 -0.59 18.63 -33.26
CA ALA A 159 0.30 18.02 -34.23
C ALA A 159 0.75 16.63 -33.76
N LEU A 160 0.79 15.67 -34.69
CA LEU A 160 1.24 14.29 -34.46
C LEU A 160 2.33 13.95 -35.47
N ALA A 161 3.55 13.72 -34.98
CA ALA A 161 4.70 13.38 -35.82
C ALA A 161 4.51 12.02 -36.51
N ALA A 162 5.14 11.85 -37.68
CA ALA A 162 5.13 10.59 -38.42
C ALA A 162 5.67 9.43 -37.55
N GLY A 163 5.03 8.27 -37.65
CA GLY A 163 5.34 7.08 -36.85
C GLY A 163 4.82 7.12 -35.41
N GLN A 164 4.13 8.19 -34.99
CA GLN A 164 3.57 8.30 -33.64
C GLN A 164 2.07 8.07 -33.59
N SER A 165 1.60 7.67 -32.41
CA SER A 165 0.19 7.52 -32.07
C SER A 165 -0.26 8.50 -30.99
N VAL A 166 -1.53 8.89 -31.03
CA VAL A 166 -2.23 9.64 -29.97
C VAL A 166 -3.57 9.00 -29.69
N ASN A 167 -3.98 8.98 -28.42
CA ASN A 167 -5.29 8.52 -28.02
C ASN A 167 -6.28 9.69 -27.94
N PHE A 168 -7.52 9.38 -28.30
CA PHE A 168 -8.70 10.13 -27.92
C PHE A 168 -9.59 9.22 -27.07
N TRP A 169 -9.88 9.69 -25.87
CA TRP A 169 -10.72 9.00 -24.90
C TRP A 169 -12.07 9.68 -24.84
N ILE A 170 -13.13 8.94 -25.13
CA ILE A 170 -14.49 9.47 -25.21
C ILE A 170 -15.32 8.78 -24.15
N THR A 171 -15.82 9.55 -23.18
CA THR A 171 -16.64 9.06 -22.07
C THR A 171 -18.08 9.50 -22.27
N PHE A 172 -18.96 8.52 -22.44
CA PHE A 172 -20.41 8.70 -22.59
C PHE A 172 -21.09 8.59 -21.23
N HIS A 173 -22.18 9.33 -21.05
CA HIS A 173 -23.01 9.26 -19.85
C HIS A 173 -24.47 9.08 -20.23
N ALA A 174 -25.10 8.04 -19.68
CA ALA A 174 -26.55 7.85 -19.73
C ALA A 174 -27.12 8.15 -18.34
N ASP A 175 -27.82 9.27 -18.21
CA ASP A 175 -28.47 9.64 -16.96
C ASP A 175 -29.72 8.77 -16.69
N SER A 176 -30.28 8.86 -15.48
CA SER A 176 -31.54 8.21 -15.10
C SER A 176 -32.76 8.47 -16.01
N LYS A 177 -32.71 9.50 -16.88
CA LYS A 177 -33.81 9.86 -17.80
C LYS A 177 -33.54 9.42 -19.24
N THR A 178 -32.33 8.98 -19.54
CA THR A 178 -31.92 8.53 -20.87
C THR A 178 -32.76 7.32 -21.26
N ARG A 179 -33.35 7.32 -22.45
CA ARG A 179 -34.21 6.21 -22.90
C ARG A 179 -33.38 4.93 -23.04
N PRO A 180 -33.91 3.75 -22.69
CA PRO A 180 -33.30 2.49 -23.08
C PRO A 180 -33.33 2.28 -24.60
N GLY A 181 -32.38 1.50 -25.11
CA GLY A 181 -32.32 1.09 -26.51
C GLY A 181 -31.06 1.54 -27.23
N ILE A 182 -31.15 1.61 -28.55
CA ILE A 182 -30.03 1.99 -29.42
C ILE A 182 -30.04 3.49 -29.66
N HIS A 183 -28.88 4.09 -29.47
CA HIS A 183 -28.58 5.50 -29.70
C HIS A 183 -27.53 5.59 -30.80
N PRO A 184 -27.97 5.76 -32.06
CA PRO A 184 -27.06 5.89 -33.19
C PRO A 184 -26.36 7.24 -33.14
N GLY A 185 -25.12 7.26 -33.58
CA GLY A 185 -24.33 8.48 -33.67
C GLY A 185 -23.23 8.37 -34.71
N LEU A 186 -22.38 9.39 -34.74
CA LEU A 186 -21.25 9.46 -35.65
C LEU A 186 -20.05 10.14 -34.99
N ILE A 187 -18.88 9.54 -35.14
CA ILE A 187 -17.61 10.16 -34.76
C ILE A 187 -16.90 10.62 -36.03
N ARG A 188 -16.46 11.89 -36.06
CA ARG A 188 -15.66 12.43 -37.16
C ARG A 188 -14.25 12.74 -36.67
N ILE A 189 -13.25 12.28 -37.41
CA ILE A 189 -11.84 12.59 -37.17
C ILE A 189 -11.36 13.42 -38.35
N THR A 190 -11.03 14.69 -38.09
CA THR A 190 -10.77 15.70 -39.12
C THR A 190 -9.42 16.37 -38.90
N PRO A 191 -8.37 15.93 -39.60
CA PRO A 191 -7.12 16.69 -39.72
C PRO A 191 -7.31 17.99 -40.52
N ALA A 192 -6.50 19.02 -40.27
CA ALA A 192 -6.64 20.34 -40.94
C ALA A 192 -6.69 20.26 -42.48
N ASP A 193 -5.83 19.46 -43.08
CA ASP A 193 -5.62 19.46 -44.54
C ASP A 193 -6.12 18.18 -45.21
N GLN A 194 -7.03 17.43 -44.57
CA GLN A 194 -7.50 16.13 -45.05
C GLN A 194 -9.00 15.93 -44.85
N ALA A 195 -9.58 15.04 -45.65
CA ALA A 195 -10.98 14.66 -45.50
C ALA A 195 -11.23 13.98 -44.14
N ALA A 196 -12.39 14.30 -43.55
CA ALA A 196 -12.80 13.69 -42.29
C ALA A 196 -13.06 12.19 -42.46
N THR A 197 -12.43 11.37 -41.63
CA THR A 197 -12.84 9.97 -41.49
C THR A 197 -14.09 9.90 -40.61
N LYS A 198 -15.10 9.18 -41.08
CA LYS A 198 -16.40 9.04 -40.41
C LYS A 198 -16.52 7.62 -39.86
N LEU A 199 -16.74 7.50 -38.56
CA LEU A 199 -16.95 6.23 -37.87
C LEU A 199 -18.39 6.18 -37.34
N PRO A 200 -19.22 5.24 -37.82
CA PRO A 200 -20.51 4.94 -37.21
C PRO A 200 -20.35 4.62 -35.72
N LEU A 201 -21.20 5.21 -34.89
CA LEU A 201 -21.25 4.98 -33.45
C LEU A 201 -22.60 4.36 -33.08
N GLU A 202 -22.57 3.24 -32.35
CA GLU A 202 -23.75 2.65 -31.73
C GLU A 202 -23.58 2.63 -30.21
N ILE A 203 -24.37 3.41 -29.48
CA ILE A 203 -24.44 3.33 -28.02
C ILE A 203 -25.70 2.56 -27.64
N ARG A 204 -25.57 1.54 -26.80
CA ARG A 204 -26.71 0.77 -26.29
C ARG A 204 -26.95 1.07 -24.82
N VAL A 205 -28.09 1.68 -24.51
CA VAL A 205 -28.55 1.92 -23.14
C VAL A 205 -29.41 0.74 -22.70
N ARG A 206 -29.03 0.09 -21.59
CA ARG A 206 -29.76 -1.07 -21.03
C ARG A 206 -31.12 -0.64 -20.48
N ASP A 207 -32.04 -1.60 -20.39
CA ASP A 207 -33.42 -1.43 -19.91
C ASP A 207 -33.55 -1.43 -18.39
N PHE A 208 -32.49 -1.06 -17.68
CA PHE A 208 -32.49 -0.91 -16.24
C PHE A 208 -31.50 0.19 -15.81
N GLN A 209 -31.77 0.75 -14.65
CA GLN A 209 -30.89 1.69 -13.94
C GLN A 209 -29.94 0.92 -13.03
N LEU A 210 -28.65 1.26 -13.10
CA LEU A 210 -27.63 0.59 -12.32
C LEU A 210 -27.67 1.09 -10.88
N GLN A 211 -27.84 0.19 -9.90
CA GLN A 211 -27.93 0.57 -8.50
C GLN A 211 -26.65 1.20 -7.95
N ARG A 212 -26.77 2.06 -6.93
CA ARG A 212 -25.62 2.57 -6.18
C ARG A 212 -24.88 1.44 -5.44
N PRO A 213 -23.55 1.54 -5.27
CA PRO A 213 -22.78 0.53 -4.55
C PRO A 213 -23.09 0.52 -3.05
N ARG A 214 -23.17 -0.68 -2.43
CA ARG A 214 -23.35 -0.85 -0.97
C ARG A 214 -22.04 -0.82 -0.17
N ALA A 215 -20.90 -0.81 -0.86
CA ALA A 215 -19.59 -0.55 -0.28
C ALA A 215 -19.28 0.95 -0.34
N ALA A 216 -18.50 1.44 0.61
CA ALA A 216 -17.96 2.79 0.60
C ALA A 216 -16.80 2.89 -0.40
N PHE A 217 -17.01 3.57 -1.52
CA PHE A 217 -15.94 3.93 -2.45
C PHE A 217 -15.55 5.38 -2.21
N GLY A 218 -14.30 5.57 -1.84
CA GLY A 218 -13.76 6.89 -1.55
C GLY A 218 -12.29 6.98 -1.91
N MET A 219 -11.73 8.15 -1.71
CA MET A 219 -10.31 8.40 -1.83
C MET A 219 -9.91 9.54 -0.91
N PHE A 220 -8.62 9.58 -0.60
CA PHE A 220 -8.08 10.62 0.25
C PHE A 220 -8.13 11.98 -0.45
N PHE A 221 -8.68 12.99 0.22
CA PHE A 221 -8.78 14.36 -0.28
C PHE A 221 -8.44 15.35 0.82
N ARG A 222 -7.50 16.25 0.54
CA ARG A 222 -7.20 17.38 1.41
C ARG A 222 -6.86 18.61 0.58
N GLU A 223 -7.36 19.76 1.03
CA GLU A 223 -7.18 21.03 0.32
C GLU A 223 -5.73 21.53 0.36
N ASP A 224 -4.97 21.17 1.40
CA ASP A 224 -3.54 21.50 1.51
C ASP A 224 -2.62 20.60 0.67
N MET A 225 -3.15 19.54 0.05
CA MET A 225 -2.46 18.71 -0.94
C MET A 225 -2.75 19.15 -2.39
N LEU A 226 -3.62 20.14 -2.58
CA LEU A 226 -3.88 20.75 -3.88
C LEU A 226 -2.73 21.69 -4.29
N PRO A 227 -2.61 22.05 -5.58
CA PRO A 227 -1.69 23.09 -6.02
C PRO A 227 -1.83 24.37 -5.16
N ARG A 228 -0.71 24.96 -4.73
CA ARG A 228 -0.70 26.13 -3.85
C ARG A 228 -1.42 27.33 -4.48
N ARG A 229 -1.40 27.45 -5.82
CA ARG A 229 -2.15 28.45 -6.57
C ARG A 229 -3.67 28.41 -6.35
N PHE A 230 -4.20 27.33 -5.79
CA PHE A 230 -5.62 27.25 -5.41
C PHE A 230 -5.91 27.80 -4.02
N GLY A 231 -4.90 28.15 -3.22
CA GLY A 231 -5.06 28.77 -1.90
C GLY A 231 -5.01 27.80 -0.71
N GLY A 232 -4.72 26.52 -0.92
CA GLY A 232 -4.65 25.53 0.16
C GLY A 232 -5.99 25.41 0.89
N LEU A 233 -6.03 25.59 2.21
CA LEU A 233 -7.28 25.55 2.99
C LEU A 233 -8.29 26.65 2.59
N ASP A 234 -7.82 27.73 1.96
CA ASP A 234 -8.66 28.81 1.43
C ASP A 234 -9.16 28.51 0.01
N THR A 235 -9.04 27.25 -0.46
CA THR A 235 -9.51 26.86 -1.79
C THR A 235 -10.97 27.25 -1.99
N PRO A 236 -11.31 27.95 -3.10
CA PRO A 236 -12.67 28.41 -3.36
C PRO A 236 -13.69 27.26 -3.34
N HIS A 237 -14.85 27.49 -2.71
CA HIS A 237 -15.91 26.47 -2.57
C HIS A 237 -16.33 25.88 -3.92
N LYS A 238 -16.41 26.71 -4.98
CA LYS A 238 -16.76 26.26 -6.33
C LYS A 238 -15.79 25.23 -6.90
N LEU A 239 -14.51 25.32 -6.53
CA LEU A 239 -13.47 24.42 -7.01
C LEU A 239 -13.52 23.10 -6.25
N VAL A 240 -13.63 23.14 -4.92
CA VAL A 240 -13.86 21.95 -4.08
C VAL A 240 -15.14 21.21 -4.50
N LEU A 241 -16.23 21.95 -4.76
CA LEU A 241 -17.48 21.39 -5.26
C LEU A 241 -17.29 20.68 -6.60
N ALA A 242 -16.53 21.27 -7.53
CA ALA A 242 -16.23 20.64 -8.82
C ALA A 242 -15.40 19.35 -8.66
N MET A 243 -14.45 19.33 -7.72
CA MET A 243 -13.65 18.12 -7.41
C MET A 243 -14.51 17.02 -6.79
N TYR A 244 -15.42 17.35 -5.86
CA TYR A 244 -16.34 16.36 -5.31
C TYR A 244 -17.37 15.86 -6.32
N ARG A 245 -17.80 16.70 -7.27
CA ARG A 245 -18.64 16.26 -8.39
C ARG A 245 -17.88 15.29 -9.27
N ASP A 246 -16.64 15.60 -9.62
CA ASP A 246 -15.78 14.68 -10.37
C ASP A 246 -15.64 13.34 -9.65
N MET A 247 -15.42 13.32 -8.33
CA MET A 247 -15.44 12.08 -7.54
C MET A 247 -16.76 11.31 -7.64
N ALA A 248 -17.90 11.99 -7.50
CA ALA A 248 -19.22 11.38 -7.60
C ALA A 248 -19.49 10.81 -9.01
N GLU A 249 -19.10 11.52 -10.06
CA GLU A 249 -19.17 11.09 -11.46
C GLU A 249 -18.26 9.88 -11.73
N HIS A 250 -17.21 9.68 -10.92
CA HIS A 250 -16.37 8.49 -10.93
C HIS A 250 -16.87 7.34 -10.04
N GLY A 251 -18.13 7.38 -9.61
CA GLY A 251 -18.78 6.31 -8.87
C GLY A 251 -18.44 6.27 -7.38
N HIS A 252 -17.67 7.23 -6.87
CA HIS A 252 -17.44 7.36 -5.44
C HIS A 252 -18.72 7.80 -4.72
N ASN A 253 -18.91 7.30 -3.50
CA ASN A 253 -20.12 7.51 -2.70
C ASN A 253 -19.85 7.84 -1.23
N ALA A 254 -18.57 7.99 -0.85
CA ALA A 254 -18.12 8.28 0.51
C ALA A 254 -16.89 9.20 0.51
N GLY A 255 -16.75 9.98 1.57
CA GLY A 255 -15.65 10.94 1.74
C GLY A 255 -14.79 10.67 2.98
N TRP A 256 -13.58 11.22 2.96
CA TRP A 256 -12.69 11.27 4.11
C TRP A 256 -12.39 12.73 4.44
N PHE A 257 -12.79 13.18 5.63
CA PHE A 257 -12.83 14.60 5.95
C PHE A 257 -11.79 15.00 7.00
N TYR A 258 -10.92 15.96 6.62
CA TYR A 258 -9.83 16.54 7.41
C TYR A 258 -9.85 18.08 7.39
N PRO A 259 -9.18 18.73 8.34
CA PRO A 259 -9.06 18.29 9.73
C PRO A 259 -10.45 18.37 10.36
N ALA A 260 -10.83 17.41 11.20
CA ALA A 260 -12.04 17.61 11.98
C ALA A 260 -11.85 18.66 13.09
N ALA A 261 -12.99 19.12 13.58
CA ALA A 261 -13.13 20.14 14.63
C ALA A 261 -12.39 19.76 15.91
N THR A 262 -12.11 20.70 16.81
CA THR A 262 -11.74 20.32 18.18
C THR A 262 -13.01 20.04 19.00
N PHE A 263 -13.23 18.77 19.40
CA PHE A 263 -14.40 18.40 20.23
C PHE A 263 -14.17 18.62 21.73
N ALA A 264 -13.15 19.40 22.10
CA ALA A 264 -12.92 19.82 23.49
C ALA A 264 -14.05 20.72 24.03
N ASN A 265 -14.76 21.41 23.14
CA ASN A 265 -15.97 22.18 23.44
C ASN A 265 -17.10 21.76 22.49
N LEU A 266 -18.37 21.93 22.91
CA LEU A 266 -19.54 21.65 22.08
C LEU A 266 -20.44 22.91 22.00
N PRO A 267 -20.84 23.37 20.80
CA PRO A 267 -20.44 22.85 19.49
C PRO A 267 -18.94 23.03 19.25
N PRO A 268 -18.32 22.16 18.44
CA PRO A 268 -16.88 22.22 18.25
C PRO A 268 -16.51 23.42 17.38
N THR A 269 -15.33 23.99 17.61
CA THR A 269 -14.87 25.20 16.92
C THR A 269 -13.86 24.87 15.82
N ASN A 270 -13.76 25.76 14.82
CA ASN A 270 -12.84 25.64 13.68
C ASN A 270 -12.97 24.29 12.96
N SER A 271 -14.15 24.01 12.39
CA SER A 271 -14.36 22.74 11.69
C SER A 271 -14.54 22.89 10.18
N PRO A 272 -13.45 23.03 9.40
CA PRO A 272 -13.55 23.00 7.93
C PRO A 272 -14.28 21.75 7.42
N ALA A 273 -14.09 20.60 8.08
CA ALA A 273 -14.80 19.36 7.76
C ALA A 273 -16.33 19.51 7.87
N LEU A 274 -16.85 20.01 9.01
CA LEU A 274 -18.29 20.09 9.26
C LEU A 274 -18.95 21.32 8.61
N GLU A 275 -18.22 22.44 8.51
CA GLU A 275 -18.74 23.74 8.06
C GLU A 275 -18.64 23.92 6.53
N LYS A 276 -17.65 23.29 5.89
CA LYS A 276 -17.35 23.46 4.46
C LYS A 276 -17.39 22.13 3.70
N LEU A 277 -16.54 21.17 4.06
CA LEU A 277 -16.30 20.00 3.22
C LEU A 277 -17.51 19.05 3.14
N LEU A 278 -18.13 18.71 4.26
CA LEU A 278 -19.32 17.85 4.30
C LEU A 278 -20.51 18.46 3.54
N PRO A 279 -20.91 19.73 3.77
CA PRO A 279 -21.93 20.39 2.96
C PRO A 279 -21.62 20.39 1.46
N LEU A 280 -20.37 20.66 1.07
CA LEU A 280 -19.97 20.65 -0.34
C LEU A 280 -20.00 19.25 -0.95
N ALA A 281 -19.57 18.22 -0.22
CA ALA A 281 -19.64 16.83 -0.66
C ALA A 281 -21.10 16.36 -0.82
N GLN A 282 -21.98 16.74 0.10
CA GLN A 282 -23.42 16.48 -0.01
C GLN A 282 -24.02 17.19 -1.22
N ALA A 283 -23.71 18.48 -1.41
CA ALA A 283 -24.19 19.27 -2.55
C ALA A 283 -23.62 18.79 -3.90
N ALA A 284 -22.45 18.14 -3.89
CA ALA A 284 -21.88 17.48 -5.06
C ALA A 284 -22.58 16.16 -5.43
N GLY A 285 -23.41 15.60 -4.54
CA GLY A 285 -23.99 14.27 -4.71
C GLY A 285 -23.03 13.11 -4.38
N LEU A 286 -21.86 13.41 -3.81
CA LEU A 286 -20.83 12.44 -3.44
C LEU A 286 -21.28 11.54 -2.27
N LEU A 287 -22.10 12.04 -1.35
CA LEU A 287 -22.45 11.28 -0.15
C LEU A 287 -23.70 10.45 -0.37
N ASP A 288 -23.59 9.14 -0.17
CA ASP A 288 -24.76 8.27 0.01
C ASP A 288 -25.15 8.21 1.50
N PRO A 289 -26.35 8.63 1.92
CA PRO A 289 -26.76 8.65 3.32
C PRO A 289 -26.73 7.27 4.02
N ALA A 290 -26.82 6.17 3.26
CA ALA A 290 -26.76 4.82 3.80
C ALA A 290 -25.32 4.30 3.98
N ILE A 291 -24.35 4.97 3.36
CA ILE A 291 -22.96 4.52 3.31
C ILE A 291 -22.11 5.40 4.22
N PRO A 292 -21.39 4.80 5.19
CA PRO A 292 -20.55 5.57 6.10
C PRO A 292 -19.43 6.31 5.37
N SER A 293 -19.15 7.53 5.82
CA SER A 293 -17.96 8.30 5.49
C SER A 293 -17.02 8.38 6.71
N MET A 294 -15.79 8.83 6.50
CA MET A 294 -14.80 8.96 7.56
C MET A 294 -14.59 10.40 7.99
N ILE A 295 -14.44 10.59 9.30
CA ILE A 295 -14.03 11.85 9.90
C ILE A 295 -12.71 11.65 10.65
N CYS A 296 -11.70 12.46 10.31
CA CYS A 296 -10.36 12.32 10.85
C CYS A 296 -9.86 13.58 11.54
N GLY A 297 -9.24 13.39 12.69
CA GLY A 297 -8.96 14.45 13.66
C GLY A 297 -10.21 14.73 14.51
N GLY A 298 -10.02 15.30 15.69
CA GLY A 298 -11.09 16.01 16.38
C GLY A 298 -11.78 15.35 17.57
N ILE A 299 -11.80 14.03 17.72
CA ILE A 299 -12.11 13.42 19.02
C ILE A 299 -10.78 12.96 19.63
N PRO A 300 -10.00 13.87 20.25
CA PRO A 300 -8.67 13.51 20.70
C PRO A 300 -8.74 12.54 21.89
N GLY A 301 -7.76 11.64 21.96
CA GLY A 301 -7.62 10.64 23.03
C GLY A 301 -7.19 11.21 24.39
N ASP A 302 -7.21 12.53 24.56
CA ASP A 302 -6.98 13.25 25.81
C ASP A 302 -8.28 13.74 26.46
N LEU A 303 -9.43 13.66 25.77
CA LEU A 303 -10.74 13.90 26.38
C LEU A 303 -11.07 12.82 27.41
N ASP A 304 -11.70 13.22 28.51
CA ASP A 304 -12.21 12.26 29.47
C ASP A 304 -13.44 11.50 28.92
N ALA A 305 -13.78 10.38 29.58
CA ALA A 305 -14.88 9.53 29.09
C ALA A 305 -16.24 10.25 29.00
N PRO A 306 -16.63 11.14 29.94
CA PRO A 306 -17.79 12.02 29.78
C PRO A 306 -17.75 12.91 28.53
N GLN A 307 -16.65 13.60 28.28
CA GLN A 307 -16.49 14.48 27.12
C GLN A 307 -16.55 13.70 25.81
N LEU A 308 -15.88 12.54 25.73
CA LEU A 308 -15.96 11.64 24.57
C LEU A 308 -17.39 11.20 24.27
N ARG A 309 -18.17 10.84 25.30
CA ARG A 309 -19.60 10.51 25.14
C ARG A 309 -20.41 11.70 24.64
N ALA A 310 -20.17 12.89 25.19
CA ALA A 310 -20.87 14.11 24.78
C ALA A 310 -20.57 14.46 23.32
N ALA A 311 -19.30 14.39 22.91
CA ALA A 311 -18.84 14.58 21.54
C ALA A 311 -19.51 13.60 20.58
N GLY A 312 -19.55 12.30 20.93
CA GLY A 312 -20.20 11.30 20.11
C GLY A 312 -21.71 11.47 19.97
N ARG A 313 -22.41 11.86 21.05
CA ARG A 313 -23.84 12.19 20.98
C ARG A 313 -24.10 13.42 20.12
N TRP A 314 -23.29 14.46 20.30
CA TRP A 314 -23.40 15.69 19.51
C TRP A 314 -23.20 15.43 18.02
N LEU A 315 -22.14 14.68 17.65
CA LEU A 315 -21.87 14.35 16.24
C LEU A 315 -23.02 13.55 15.62
N ASN A 316 -23.57 12.58 16.37
CA ASN A 316 -24.73 11.81 15.92
C ASN A 316 -25.99 12.67 15.74
N HIS A 317 -26.24 13.61 16.65
CA HIS A 317 -27.35 14.53 16.52
C HIS A 317 -27.16 15.43 15.31
N LYS A 318 -25.96 16.01 15.14
CA LYS A 318 -25.64 16.91 14.03
C LYS A 318 -25.78 16.22 12.67
N ARG A 319 -25.29 14.97 12.52
CA ARG A 319 -25.47 14.24 11.26
C ARG A 319 -26.95 13.98 10.94
N GLN A 320 -27.78 13.70 11.95
CA GLN A 320 -29.22 13.49 11.75
C GLN A 320 -29.91 14.78 11.34
N GLU A 321 -29.58 15.90 12.00
CA GLU A 321 -30.08 17.24 11.68
C GLU A 321 -29.76 17.65 10.23
N GLN A 322 -28.56 17.35 9.75
CA GLN A 322 -28.06 17.75 8.43
C GLN A 322 -28.31 16.70 7.32
N GLY A 323 -28.86 15.53 7.67
CA GLY A 323 -29.03 14.41 6.74
C GLY A 323 -27.71 13.81 6.23
N TRP A 324 -26.62 13.95 6.99
CA TRP A 324 -25.32 13.37 6.66
C TRP A 324 -25.29 11.86 6.88
N PRO A 325 -24.42 11.13 6.16
CA PRO A 325 -24.17 9.72 6.45
C PRO A 325 -23.61 9.53 7.87
N GLU A 326 -23.52 8.28 8.29
CA GLU A 326 -22.70 7.96 9.45
C GLU A 326 -21.26 8.43 9.24
N LEU A 327 -20.66 9.02 10.28
CA LEU A 327 -19.27 9.47 10.30
C LEU A 327 -18.48 8.54 11.22
N VAL A 328 -17.76 7.59 10.61
CA VAL A 328 -16.86 6.67 11.31
C VAL A 328 -15.61 7.45 11.73
N VAL A 329 -15.25 7.32 13.01
CA VAL A 329 -14.16 8.07 13.62
C VAL A 329 -12.84 7.35 13.36
N PHE A 330 -11.88 8.06 12.77
CA PHE A 330 -10.53 7.55 12.60
C PHE A 330 -9.77 7.52 13.93
N GLY A 331 -9.34 6.34 14.34
CA GLY A 331 -8.65 6.10 15.61
C GLY A 331 -7.15 6.40 15.53
N THR A 332 -6.42 5.68 14.69
CA THR A 332 -4.98 5.87 14.51
C THR A 332 -4.54 5.40 13.12
N ASP A 333 -3.42 5.96 12.66
CA ASP A 333 -2.82 5.62 11.38
C ASP A 333 -1.70 4.58 11.55
N GLU A 334 -1.78 3.48 10.80
CA GLU A 334 -0.81 2.38 10.68
C GLU A 334 0.00 2.04 11.97
N PRO A 335 -0.66 1.73 13.12
CA PRO A 335 0.04 1.43 14.36
C PRO A 335 0.79 0.10 14.27
N ALA A 336 2.03 0.05 14.74
CA ALA A 336 2.78 -1.20 14.79
C ALA A 336 2.31 -2.09 15.94
N TYR A 337 2.12 -3.38 15.71
CA TYR A 337 1.91 -4.36 16.78
C TYR A 337 3.11 -5.32 16.91
N PRO A 338 3.62 -5.59 18.13
CA PRO A 338 3.16 -5.08 19.42
C PRO A 338 3.83 -3.77 19.86
N ARG A 339 4.62 -3.14 18.99
CA ARG A 339 5.44 -1.97 19.34
C ARG A 339 4.64 -0.76 19.82
N ASP A 340 3.39 -0.55 19.38
CA ASP A 340 2.58 0.59 19.83
C ASP A 340 1.45 0.17 20.80
N ALA A 341 1.45 -1.10 21.23
CA ALA A 341 0.27 -1.71 21.86
C ALA A 341 -0.14 -1.06 23.18
N ALA A 342 0.81 -0.59 23.99
CA ALA A 342 0.50 0.05 25.26
C ALA A 342 -0.29 1.36 25.09
N ILE A 343 0.00 2.12 24.03
CA ILE A 343 -0.63 3.42 23.76
C ILE A 343 -1.94 3.21 22.99
N VAL A 344 -1.87 2.46 21.90
CA VAL A 344 -3.00 2.29 20.96
C VAL A 344 -4.16 1.55 21.62
N ARG A 345 -3.90 0.47 22.37
CA ARG A 345 -4.99 -0.25 23.05
C ARG A 345 -5.66 0.62 24.11
N LYS A 346 -4.89 1.40 24.88
CA LYS A 346 -5.44 2.33 25.88
C LYS A 346 -6.39 3.34 25.22
N GLN A 347 -5.97 3.94 24.11
CA GLN A 347 -6.79 4.90 23.36
C GLN A 347 -8.07 4.26 22.81
N LEU A 348 -7.95 3.13 22.10
CA LEU A 348 -9.11 2.47 21.50
C LEU A 348 -10.09 1.91 22.56
N GLN A 349 -9.59 1.44 23.70
CA GLN A 349 -10.44 0.97 24.81
C GLN A 349 -11.32 2.08 25.38
N GLN A 350 -10.85 3.33 25.43
CA GLN A 350 -11.65 4.48 25.89
C GLN A 350 -12.83 4.78 24.96
N LEU A 351 -12.74 4.38 23.69
CA LEU A 351 -13.79 4.57 22.69
C LEU A 351 -14.85 3.45 22.71
N ARG A 352 -14.59 2.35 23.42
CA ARG A 352 -15.51 1.22 23.49
C ARG A 352 -16.81 1.61 24.21
N GLY A 353 -17.95 1.25 23.62
CA GLY A 353 -19.28 1.53 24.17
C GLY A 353 -19.76 2.97 23.99
N LEU A 354 -18.97 3.82 23.31
CA LEU A 354 -19.45 5.12 22.83
C LEU A 354 -20.42 4.90 21.65
N PRO A 355 -21.35 5.84 21.39
CA PRO A 355 -22.24 5.76 20.23
C PRO A 355 -21.50 6.11 18.91
N LEU A 356 -20.27 5.65 18.73
CA LEU A 356 -19.40 5.97 17.59
C LEU A 356 -18.73 4.70 17.10
N ARG A 357 -18.68 4.50 15.78
CA ARG A 357 -17.86 3.43 15.21
C ARG A 357 -16.45 3.94 14.98
N VAL A 358 -15.47 3.13 15.38
CA VAL A 358 -14.04 3.45 15.29
C VAL A 358 -13.40 2.67 14.16
N ASN A 359 -12.61 3.37 13.37
CA ASN A 359 -11.79 2.83 12.31
C ASN A 359 -10.30 2.91 12.66
N VAL A 360 -9.51 1.97 12.15
CA VAL A 360 -8.05 2.03 12.17
C VAL A 360 -7.52 1.52 10.83
N ASP A 361 -6.50 2.19 10.31
CA ASP A 361 -5.74 1.75 9.14
C ASP A 361 -4.58 0.85 9.58
N LEU A 362 -4.50 -0.34 8.98
CA LEU A 362 -3.76 -1.46 9.56
C LEU A 362 -3.12 -2.36 8.50
N ASP A 363 -1.94 -2.87 8.84
CA ASP A 363 -1.40 -4.10 8.25
C ASP A 363 -2.05 -5.34 8.94
N ALA A 364 -1.78 -6.54 8.42
CA ALA A 364 -2.35 -7.78 8.98
C ALA A 364 -1.91 -8.04 10.43
N THR A 365 -0.70 -7.60 10.82
CA THR A 365 -0.16 -7.77 12.17
C THR A 365 -0.89 -6.89 13.17
N ALA A 366 -1.14 -5.65 12.79
CA ALA A 366 -1.91 -4.68 13.56
C ALA A 366 -3.39 -5.06 13.62
N ALA A 367 -3.96 -5.62 12.54
CA ALA A 367 -5.31 -6.20 12.56
C ALA A 367 -5.43 -7.37 13.55
N TYR A 368 -4.39 -8.21 13.70
CA TYR A 368 -4.30 -9.21 14.76
C TYR A 368 -4.19 -8.58 16.16
N GLY A 369 -3.40 -7.52 16.27
CA GLY A 369 -3.11 -6.82 17.51
C GLY A 369 -4.24 -5.98 18.10
N TYR A 370 -5.07 -5.38 17.24
CA TYR A 370 -6.03 -4.34 17.60
C TYR A 370 -7.46 -4.61 17.14
N GLY A 371 -7.69 -5.64 16.31
CA GLY A 371 -8.99 -5.86 15.68
C GLY A 371 -10.15 -6.13 16.66
N ASP A 372 -9.84 -6.54 17.90
CA ASP A 372 -10.82 -6.69 18.98
C ASP A 372 -11.35 -5.37 19.56
N LEU A 373 -10.82 -4.23 19.10
CA LEU A 373 -11.18 -2.88 19.54
C LEU A 373 -11.73 -2.01 18.40
N CYS A 374 -11.87 -2.53 17.18
CA CYS A 374 -12.27 -1.76 16.01
C CYS A 374 -13.63 -2.20 15.46
N ASP A 375 -14.48 -1.23 15.10
CA ASP A 375 -15.73 -1.48 14.37
C ASP A 375 -15.52 -1.60 12.86
N VAL A 376 -14.49 -0.91 12.35
CA VAL A 376 -14.07 -0.94 10.96
C VAL A 376 -12.55 -1.14 10.88
N LEU A 377 -12.10 -2.17 10.17
CA LEU A 377 -10.68 -2.41 9.87
C LEU A 377 -10.42 -1.97 8.44
N THR A 378 -9.63 -0.92 8.23
CA THR A 378 -9.10 -0.63 6.89
C THR A 378 -7.80 -1.38 6.74
N VAL A 379 -7.83 -2.47 5.98
CA VAL A 379 -6.66 -3.33 5.79
C VAL A 379 -5.99 -3.01 4.47
N MET A 380 -4.66 -2.94 4.47
CA MET A 380 -3.89 -2.70 3.27
C MET A 380 -4.10 -3.79 2.19
N ASP A 381 -4.05 -3.39 0.92
CA ASP A 381 -4.28 -4.30 -0.20
C ASP A 381 -3.35 -5.52 -0.17
N GLY A 382 -3.94 -6.70 -0.36
CA GLY A 382 -3.20 -7.97 -0.33
C GLY A 382 -2.85 -8.49 1.07
N GLU A 383 -3.37 -7.86 2.13
CA GLU A 383 -3.17 -8.30 3.52
C GLU A 383 -4.41 -8.94 4.18
N LEU A 384 -5.43 -9.23 3.37
CA LEU A 384 -6.63 -9.94 3.81
C LEU A 384 -6.40 -11.45 3.82
N SER A 385 -6.76 -12.11 4.92
CA SER A 385 -6.80 -13.57 5.03
C SER A 385 -8.22 -14.08 5.25
N ALA A 386 -8.43 -15.39 5.07
CA ALA A 386 -9.74 -16.01 5.33
C ALA A 386 -10.05 -16.02 6.83
N GLU A 387 -9.05 -16.29 7.67
CA GLU A 387 -9.18 -16.28 9.12
C GLU A 387 -9.49 -14.89 9.66
N MET A 388 -8.83 -13.85 9.14
CA MET A 388 -9.13 -12.46 9.50
C MET A 388 -10.59 -12.11 9.18
N GLN A 389 -11.07 -12.49 7.98
CA GLN A 389 -12.46 -12.26 7.58
C GLN A 389 -13.45 -13.03 8.47
N ARG A 390 -13.13 -14.29 8.84
CA ARG A 390 -13.93 -15.07 9.79
C ARG A 390 -14.03 -14.38 11.16
N GLU A 391 -12.91 -13.92 11.70
CA GLU A 391 -12.89 -13.22 12.99
C GLU A 391 -13.63 -11.88 12.94
N ALA A 392 -13.49 -11.11 11.86
CA ALA A 392 -14.26 -9.88 11.68
C ALA A 392 -15.76 -10.16 11.60
N GLN A 393 -16.18 -11.18 10.83
CA GLN A 393 -17.58 -11.57 10.68
C GLN A 393 -18.20 -11.97 12.03
N ARG A 394 -17.50 -12.78 12.84
CA ARG A 394 -17.98 -13.20 14.18
C ARG A 394 -18.25 -12.02 15.09
N ARG A 395 -17.34 -11.03 15.09
CA ARG A 395 -17.47 -9.83 15.91
C ARG A 395 -18.46 -8.82 15.35
N GLY A 396 -18.83 -8.92 14.08
CA GLY A 396 -19.58 -7.88 13.39
C GLY A 396 -18.74 -6.66 12.99
N THR A 397 -17.41 -6.80 12.98
CA THR A 397 -16.47 -5.79 12.48
C THR A 397 -16.53 -5.76 10.95
N ARG A 398 -16.54 -4.57 10.35
CA ARG A 398 -16.47 -4.43 8.88
C ARG A 398 -15.02 -4.34 8.43
N ILE A 399 -14.70 -4.98 7.31
CA ILE A 399 -13.39 -4.84 6.67
C ILE A 399 -13.53 -3.92 5.46
N TRP A 400 -12.71 -2.89 5.42
CA TRP A 400 -12.45 -2.03 4.27
C TRP A 400 -11.04 -2.30 3.75
N THR A 401 -10.75 -1.87 2.53
CA THR A 401 -9.41 -1.95 1.95
C THR A 401 -8.86 -0.58 1.61
N TYR A 402 -7.54 -0.43 1.73
CA TYR A 402 -6.81 0.76 1.30
C TYR A 402 -5.57 0.38 0.49
N SER A 403 -5.26 1.19 -0.53
CA SER A 403 -4.04 1.04 -1.32
C SER A 403 -3.45 2.39 -1.70
N TYR A 404 -2.15 2.53 -1.44
CA TYR A 404 -1.27 3.49 -2.13
C TYR A 404 -0.32 2.80 -3.13
N ARG A 405 -0.18 1.47 -3.06
CA ARG A 405 0.83 0.68 -3.78
C ARG A 405 0.43 0.40 -5.22
N ILE A 406 -0.84 0.08 -5.46
CA ILE A 406 -1.37 -0.26 -6.79
C ILE A 406 -1.12 0.87 -7.79
N TRP A 407 -1.20 2.11 -7.31
CA TRP A 407 -0.91 3.31 -8.10
C TRP A 407 0.58 3.40 -8.48
N ARG A 408 1.49 3.26 -7.50
CA ARG A 408 2.93 3.55 -7.68
C ARG A 408 3.66 2.61 -8.64
N LYS A 409 3.21 1.36 -8.78
CA LYS A 409 4.02 0.34 -9.45
C LYS A 409 4.25 0.63 -10.94
N ASP A 410 3.19 0.96 -11.68
CA ASP A 410 3.25 1.19 -13.13
C ASP A 410 2.10 2.03 -13.68
N LEU A 411 1.27 2.63 -12.82
CA LEU A 411 0.13 3.47 -13.24
C LEU A 411 -0.85 2.69 -14.15
N SER A 412 -1.00 1.39 -13.90
CA SER A 412 -1.82 0.48 -14.70
C SER A 412 -3.32 0.71 -14.48
N PRO A 413 -4.09 1.01 -15.55
CA PRO A 413 -5.55 1.10 -15.46
C PRO A 413 -6.20 -0.24 -15.11
N LEU A 414 -5.65 -1.35 -15.63
CA LEU A 414 -6.11 -2.70 -15.34
C LEU A 414 -6.18 -3.00 -13.83
N ARG A 415 -5.13 -2.63 -13.08
CA ARG A 415 -5.10 -2.89 -11.63
C ARG A 415 -6.11 -2.04 -10.88
N GLN A 416 -6.37 -0.81 -11.33
CA GLN A 416 -7.38 0.07 -10.75
C GLN A 416 -8.79 -0.50 -10.92
N ARG A 417 -9.13 -0.96 -12.13
CA ARG A 417 -10.42 -1.62 -12.40
C ARG A 417 -10.60 -2.88 -11.56
N PHE A 418 -9.58 -3.75 -11.52
CA PHE A 418 -9.62 -4.98 -10.73
C PHE A 418 -9.79 -4.70 -9.23
N TYR A 419 -9.00 -3.76 -8.69
CA TYR A 419 -9.02 -3.43 -7.27
C TYR A 419 -10.35 -2.83 -6.82
N ALA A 420 -10.90 -1.89 -7.60
CA ALA A 420 -12.17 -1.27 -7.25
C ALA A 420 -13.34 -2.25 -7.39
N GLY A 421 -13.41 -2.99 -8.49
CA GLY A 421 -14.51 -3.90 -8.78
C GLY A 421 -14.37 -5.26 -8.13
N PHE A 422 -13.59 -6.11 -8.79
CA PHE A 422 -13.51 -7.53 -8.48
C PHE A 422 -12.94 -7.82 -7.09
N TYR A 423 -11.91 -7.11 -6.64
CA TYR A 423 -11.34 -7.34 -5.31
C TYR A 423 -12.36 -7.00 -4.20
N THR A 424 -13.02 -5.83 -4.31
CA THR A 424 -14.07 -5.41 -3.37
C THR A 424 -15.22 -6.42 -3.32
N TRP A 425 -15.71 -6.89 -4.48
CA TRP A 425 -16.80 -7.86 -4.55
C TRP A 425 -16.40 -9.26 -4.04
N THR A 426 -15.20 -9.70 -4.40
CA THR A 426 -14.68 -11.05 -4.08
C THR A 426 -14.55 -11.22 -2.57
N HIS A 427 -13.99 -10.22 -1.89
CA HIS A 427 -13.79 -10.22 -0.44
C HIS A 427 -14.98 -9.63 0.35
N ARG A 428 -16.08 -9.29 -0.32
CA ARG A 428 -17.30 -8.71 0.30
C ARG A 428 -16.99 -7.51 1.20
N LEU A 429 -16.11 -6.63 0.71
CA LEU A 429 -15.61 -5.50 1.48
C LEU A 429 -16.69 -4.47 1.73
N GLY A 430 -16.63 -3.83 2.90
CA GLY A 430 -17.49 -2.72 3.26
C GLY A 430 -17.04 -1.38 2.69
N GLY A 431 -15.81 -1.29 2.17
CA GLY A 431 -15.27 -0.07 1.59
C GLY A 431 -13.93 -0.29 0.88
N ASN A 432 -13.61 0.60 -0.06
CA ASN A 432 -12.42 0.58 -0.90
C ASN A 432 -11.88 2.01 -1.07
N TRP A 433 -10.65 2.22 -0.62
CA TRP A 433 -10.00 3.51 -0.56
C TRP A 433 -8.66 3.50 -1.30
N VAL A 434 -8.27 4.68 -1.80
CA VAL A 434 -6.99 4.91 -2.48
C VAL A 434 -6.38 6.25 -2.07
N TRP A 435 -5.05 6.30 -2.06
CA TRP A 435 -4.27 7.53 -1.94
C TRP A 435 -3.88 8.05 -3.33
N ALA A 436 -4.16 9.29 -3.71
CA ALA A 436 -5.09 10.28 -3.18
C ALA A 436 -5.74 10.95 -4.41
N TYR A 437 -6.77 11.79 -4.23
CA TYR A 437 -7.35 12.55 -5.34
C TYR A 437 -6.28 13.39 -6.06
N HIS A 438 -5.53 14.16 -5.28
CA HIS A 438 -4.35 14.89 -5.71
C HIS A 438 -3.31 14.97 -4.59
N HIS A 439 -2.06 14.63 -4.91
CA HIS A 439 -0.88 14.71 -4.05
C HIS A 439 0.37 14.74 -4.95
N ALA A 440 1.47 15.34 -4.49
CA ALA A 440 2.70 15.50 -5.29
C ALA A 440 3.16 14.19 -5.95
N HIS A 441 3.05 13.07 -5.23
CA HIS A 441 3.47 11.74 -5.70
C HIS A 441 2.32 10.82 -6.18
N HIS A 442 1.05 11.18 -5.98
CA HIS A 442 -0.11 10.33 -6.32
C HIS A 442 -1.28 11.20 -6.72
N ARG A 443 -1.89 10.95 -7.87
CA ARG A 443 -3.03 11.75 -8.31
C ARG A 443 -3.93 10.96 -9.23
N HIS A 444 -5.22 10.95 -8.92
CA HIS A 444 -6.27 10.44 -9.79
C HIS A 444 -6.81 11.54 -10.70
N ALA A 445 -6.70 12.80 -10.27
CA ALA A 445 -6.98 13.98 -11.09
C ALA A 445 -5.78 14.95 -11.09
N TRP A 446 -5.58 15.65 -12.20
CA TRP A 446 -4.57 16.70 -12.36
C TRP A 446 -5.22 17.99 -12.89
N PHE A 447 -4.48 19.10 -12.85
CA PHE A 447 -5.00 20.44 -13.18
C PHE A 447 -4.06 21.15 -14.14
N ALA A 448 -4.55 21.57 -15.31
CA ALA A 448 -3.75 22.36 -16.23
C ALA A 448 -3.46 23.76 -15.63
N PRO A 449 -2.33 24.42 -15.99
CA PRO A 449 -1.98 25.74 -15.47
C PRO A 449 -3.09 26.79 -15.63
N GLN A 450 -3.79 26.76 -16.76
CA GLN A 450 -4.82 27.71 -17.18
C GLN A 450 -6.26 27.20 -17.02
N ASP A 451 -6.45 25.94 -16.60
CA ASP A 451 -7.77 25.34 -16.43
C ASP A 451 -7.87 24.71 -15.03
N PRO A 452 -8.65 25.31 -14.10
CA PRO A 452 -8.79 24.77 -12.76
C PRO A 452 -9.71 23.55 -12.70
N ARG A 453 -10.35 23.15 -13.81
CA ARG A 453 -11.19 21.95 -13.84
C ARG A 453 -10.32 20.69 -13.64
N PRO A 454 -10.84 19.66 -12.95
CA PRO A 454 -10.13 18.41 -12.83
C PRO A 454 -10.04 17.69 -14.17
N HIS A 455 -8.85 17.19 -14.47
CA HIS A 455 -8.56 16.30 -15.58
C HIS A 455 -8.25 14.91 -15.04
N PRO A 456 -8.94 13.84 -15.49
CA PRO A 456 -8.66 12.51 -15.00
C PRO A 456 -7.36 11.96 -15.59
N VAL A 457 -6.97 10.82 -15.06
CA VAL A 457 -5.94 9.93 -15.60
C VAL A 457 -6.60 8.61 -16.00
N THR A 458 -5.99 7.87 -16.91
CA THR A 458 -6.50 6.57 -17.41
C THR A 458 -6.86 5.60 -16.28
N GLY A 459 -6.03 5.53 -15.24
CA GLY A 459 -6.29 4.67 -14.08
C GLY A 459 -7.51 5.08 -13.26
N TYR A 460 -7.89 6.35 -13.26
CA TYR A 460 -9.07 6.83 -12.55
C TYR A 460 -10.37 6.54 -13.32
N GLU A 461 -10.35 6.69 -14.64
CA GLU A 461 -11.45 6.24 -15.50
C GLU A 461 -11.66 4.72 -15.37
N ALA A 462 -10.58 3.93 -15.36
CA ALA A 462 -10.66 2.48 -15.16
C ALA A 462 -11.13 2.11 -13.74
N ARG A 463 -10.85 2.95 -12.73
CA ARG A 463 -11.43 2.79 -11.38
C ARG A 463 -12.95 2.94 -11.40
N ARG A 464 -13.49 3.95 -12.10
CA ARG A 464 -14.94 4.13 -12.29
C ARG A 464 -15.57 2.88 -12.89
N GLU A 465 -15.01 2.38 -14.00
CA GLU A 465 -15.44 1.13 -14.63
C GLU A 465 -15.40 -0.09 -13.67
N GLY A 466 -14.43 -0.13 -12.75
CA GLY A 466 -14.36 -1.17 -11.72
C GLY A 466 -15.47 -1.04 -10.69
N ILE A 467 -15.80 0.17 -10.26
CA ILE A 467 -16.95 0.41 -9.39
C ILE A 467 -18.24 -0.04 -10.08
N ASP A 468 -18.36 0.17 -11.38
CA ASP A 468 -19.50 -0.33 -12.17
C ASP A 468 -19.52 -1.86 -12.25
N ASP A 469 -18.37 -2.52 -12.47
CA ASP A 469 -18.27 -3.99 -12.40
C ASP A 469 -18.81 -4.53 -11.05
N TYR A 470 -18.47 -3.86 -9.94
CA TYR A 470 -19.01 -4.17 -8.62
C TYR A 470 -20.53 -3.98 -8.55
N ARG A 471 -21.07 -2.86 -9.07
CA ARG A 471 -22.51 -2.56 -9.08
C ARG A 471 -23.31 -3.62 -9.84
N TYR A 472 -22.81 -4.09 -10.99
CA TYR A 472 -23.43 -5.16 -11.77
C TYR A 472 -23.46 -6.50 -11.02
N LEU A 473 -22.32 -6.91 -10.44
CA LEU A 473 -22.24 -8.16 -9.69
C LEU A 473 -23.11 -8.14 -8.44
N GLN A 474 -23.14 -7.01 -7.73
CA GLN A 474 -24.03 -6.77 -6.59
C GLN A 474 -25.50 -6.90 -7.02
N MET A 475 -25.88 -6.28 -8.14
CA MET A 475 -27.27 -6.29 -8.62
C MET A 475 -27.72 -7.69 -9.01
N LEU A 476 -26.79 -8.48 -9.55
CA LEU A 476 -27.05 -9.89 -9.78
C LEU A 476 -27.23 -10.68 -8.48
N GLU A 477 -26.41 -10.43 -7.45
CA GLU A 477 -26.59 -11.05 -6.13
C GLU A 477 -27.98 -10.73 -5.54
N ASP A 478 -28.45 -9.49 -5.70
CA ASP A 478 -29.79 -9.08 -5.25
C ASP A 478 -30.91 -9.73 -6.07
N ALA A 479 -30.76 -9.81 -7.40
CA ALA A 479 -31.73 -10.46 -8.27
C ALA A 479 -31.85 -11.96 -7.96
N ILE A 480 -30.73 -12.64 -7.70
CA ILE A 480 -30.70 -14.04 -7.24
C ILE A 480 -31.40 -14.18 -5.88
N ALA A 481 -31.12 -13.26 -4.94
CA ALA A 481 -31.69 -13.32 -3.59
C ALA A 481 -33.21 -13.12 -3.56
N ARG A 482 -33.79 -12.41 -4.54
CA ARG A 482 -35.24 -12.19 -4.64
C ARG A 482 -36.00 -13.48 -4.96
N ASP A 483 -35.48 -14.32 -5.84
CA ASP A 483 -36.07 -15.62 -6.18
C ASP A 483 -34.98 -16.70 -6.38
N PRO A 484 -34.43 -17.27 -5.29
CA PRO A 484 -33.30 -18.20 -5.36
C PRO A 484 -33.67 -19.58 -5.93
N ASN A 485 -34.98 -19.88 -6.05
CA ASN A 485 -35.46 -21.18 -6.54
C ASN A 485 -35.61 -21.21 -8.07
N GLN A 486 -35.57 -20.06 -8.74
CA GLN A 486 -35.55 -19.99 -10.19
C GLN A 486 -34.29 -20.70 -10.75
N SER A 487 -34.46 -21.54 -11.77
CA SER A 487 -33.35 -22.30 -12.38
C SER A 487 -32.20 -21.39 -12.83
N GLU A 488 -32.51 -20.25 -13.45
CA GLU A 488 -31.51 -19.27 -13.87
C GLU A 488 -30.77 -18.62 -12.69
N ALA A 489 -31.45 -18.41 -11.55
CA ALA A 489 -30.83 -17.86 -10.35
C ALA A 489 -29.80 -18.82 -9.77
N GLN A 490 -30.07 -20.13 -9.79
CA GLN A 490 -29.14 -21.17 -9.35
C GLN A 490 -27.89 -21.25 -10.26
N VAL A 491 -28.08 -21.16 -11.58
CA VAL A 491 -26.98 -21.12 -12.55
C VAL A 491 -26.12 -19.86 -12.36
N ALA A 492 -26.75 -18.70 -12.21
CA ALA A 492 -26.06 -17.45 -11.95
C ALA A 492 -25.30 -17.47 -10.61
N ALA A 493 -25.90 -18.03 -9.54
CA ALA A 493 -25.26 -18.19 -8.24
C ALA A 493 -24.03 -19.11 -8.31
N ALA A 494 -24.13 -20.23 -9.03
CA ALA A 494 -23.00 -21.13 -9.25
C ALA A 494 -21.87 -20.44 -10.04
N TRP A 495 -22.21 -19.63 -11.05
CA TRP A 495 -21.24 -18.83 -11.79
C TRP A 495 -20.54 -17.80 -10.90
N LEU A 496 -21.29 -17.04 -10.09
CA LEU A 496 -20.72 -16.09 -9.13
C LEU A 496 -19.82 -16.79 -8.09
N ALA A 497 -20.22 -17.95 -7.58
CA ALA A 497 -19.39 -18.72 -6.65
C ALA A 497 -18.06 -19.16 -7.29
N SER A 498 -18.10 -19.67 -8.53
CA SER A 498 -16.91 -20.05 -9.28
C SER A 498 -16.00 -18.86 -9.59
N LEU A 499 -16.57 -17.72 -10.00
CA LEU A 499 -15.83 -16.48 -10.23
C LEU A 499 -15.14 -16.00 -8.95
N ARG A 500 -15.86 -15.96 -7.83
CA ARG A 500 -15.30 -15.57 -6.52
C ARG A 500 -14.15 -16.50 -6.12
N GLN A 501 -14.31 -17.82 -6.29
CA GLN A 501 -13.27 -18.80 -5.99
C GLN A 501 -12.01 -18.61 -6.86
N ARG A 502 -12.17 -18.28 -8.15
CA ARG A 502 -11.04 -18.00 -9.05
C ARG A 502 -10.26 -16.76 -8.63
N LEU A 503 -10.95 -15.75 -8.10
CA LEU A 503 -10.35 -14.43 -7.82
C LEU A 503 -9.84 -14.27 -6.38
N ILE A 504 -10.30 -15.07 -5.41
CA ILE A 504 -10.06 -14.87 -3.96
C ILE A 504 -8.58 -14.82 -3.55
N ALA A 505 -7.70 -15.51 -4.27
CA ALA A 505 -6.26 -15.55 -3.98
C ALA A 505 -5.47 -14.45 -4.72
N THR A 506 -6.12 -13.65 -5.56
CA THR A 506 -5.44 -12.65 -6.39
C THR A 506 -5.07 -11.43 -5.57
N LEU A 507 -3.78 -11.07 -5.58
CA LEU A 507 -3.29 -9.85 -4.99
C LEU A 507 -3.41 -8.69 -6.00
N PRO A 508 -4.08 -7.56 -5.66
CA PRO A 508 -4.34 -6.47 -6.60
C PRO A 508 -3.08 -5.91 -7.28
N HIS A 509 -1.98 -5.73 -6.54
CA HIS A 509 -0.70 -5.21 -7.07
C HIS A 509 0.07 -6.22 -7.96
N GLN A 510 -0.40 -7.46 -8.07
CA GLN A 510 0.15 -8.52 -8.92
C GLN A 510 -0.70 -8.79 -10.17
N VAL A 511 -1.83 -8.08 -10.34
CA VAL A 511 -2.67 -8.22 -11.54
C VAL A 511 -1.90 -7.74 -12.77
N GLU A 512 -1.95 -8.53 -13.83
CA GLU A 512 -1.30 -8.30 -15.11
C GLU A 512 -2.21 -8.74 -16.25
N ALA A 513 -1.92 -8.34 -17.49
CA ALA A 513 -2.71 -8.77 -18.63
C ALA A 513 -2.70 -10.30 -18.73
N GLY A 514 -3.89 -10.92 -18.74
CA GLY A 514 -4.04 -12.39 -18.75
C GLY A 514 -3.97 -13.06 -17.38
N ARG A 515 -3.73 -12.32 -16.28
CA ARG A 515 -3.60 -12.87 -14.92
C ARG A 515 -4.23 -11.95 -13.86
N PRO A 516 -5.31 -12.34 -13.16
CA PRO A 516 -6.01 -13.62 -13.26
C PRO A 516 -7.00 -13.71 -14.44
N LEU A 517 -7.26 -12.59 -15.12
CA LEU A 517 -8.25 -12.44 -16.19
C LEU A 517 -7.57 -11.89 -17.45
N ALA A 518 -8.06 -12.31 -18.63
CA ALA A 518 -7.74 -11.62 -19.88
C ALA A 518 -8.39 -10.23 -19.90
N ILE A 519 -7.85 -9.29 -20.70
CA ILE A 519 -8.36 -7.92 -20.77
C ILE A 519 -9.84 -7.90 -21.17
N GLU A 520 -10.20 -8.68 -22.19
CA GLU A 520 -11.57 -8.77 -22.71
C GLU A 520 -12.52 -9.49 -21.73
N GLU A 521 -11.97 -10.23 -20.77
CA GLU A 521 -12.76 -10.98 -19.80
C GLU A 521 -13.47 -10.05 -18.79
N PHE A 522 -12.91 -8.86 -18.52
CA PHE A 522 -13.54 -7.85 -17.66
C PHE A 522 -14.93 -7.46 -18.20
N ASP A 523 -15.00 -7.10 -19.48
CA ASP A 523 -16.26 -6.71 -20.13
C ASP A 523 -17.19 -7.90 -20.37
N ARG A 524 -16.63 -9.11 -20.61
CA ARG A 524 -17.44 -10.34 -20.70
C ARG A 524 -18.11 -10.67 -19.38
N ILE A 525 -17.43 -10.49 -18.25
CA ILE A 525 -18.01 -10.69 -16.91
C ILE A 525 -19.12 -9.66 -16.67
N ARG A 526 -18.87 -8.37 -16.91
CA ARG A 526 -19.89 -7.32 -16.79
C ARG A 526 -21.11 -7.63 -17.66
N SER A 527 -20.89 -7.98 -18.92
CA SER A 527 -21.96 -8.31 -19.88
C SER A 527 -22.76 -9.55 -19.45
N ARG A 528 -22.10 -10.57 -18.91
CA ARG A 528 -22.77 -11.76 -18.38
C ARG A 528 -23.58 -11.45 -17.13
N ALA A 529 -23.05 -10.62 -16.22
CA ALA A 529 -23.80 -10.16 -15.06
C ALA A 529 -25.07 -9.39 -15.50
N ALA A 530 -24.91 -8.42 -16.41
CA ALA A 530 -26.02 -7.65 -16.99
C ALA A 530 -27.07 -8.54 -17.67
N HIS A 531 -26.63 -9.59 -18.39
CA HIS A 531 -27.54 -10.55 -19.00
C HIS A 531 -28.40 -11.25 -17.94
N TYR A 532 -27.80 -11.79 -16.87
CA TYR A 532 -28.56 -12.43 -15.80
C TYR A 532 -29.46 -11.43 -15.05
N VAL A 533 -28.99 -10.21 -14.79
CA VAL A 533 -29.82 -9.15 -14.17
C VAL A 533 -31.08 -8.91 -14.98
N ARG A 534 -30.96 -8.81 -16.31
CA ARG A 534 -32.13 -8.66 -17.19
C ARG A 534 -33.04 -9.90 -17.17
N THR A 535 -32.47 -11.10 -17.20
CA THR A 535 -33.22 -12.37 -17.20
C THR A 535 -33.98 -12.63 -15.90
N LEU A 536 -33.37 -12.35 -14.76
CA LEU A 536 -33.97 -12.50 -13.42
C LEU A 536 -34.86 -11.30 -13.04
N GLY A 537 -34.79 -10.22 -13.82
CA GLY A 537 -35.36 -8.91 -13.56
C GLY A 537 -34.45 -8.05 -12.68
N PRO A 538 -34.28 -6.75 -12.97
CA PRO A 538 -33.50 -5.86 -12.13
C PRO A 538 -34.05 -5.84 -10.69
N ALA A 539 -33.16 -5.82 -9.71
CA ALA A 539 -33.52 -5.69 -8.30
C ALA A 539 -33.18 -4.29 -7.81
N ASP A 540 -34.11 -3.68 -7.07
CA ASP A 540 -33.82 -2.49 -6.28
C ASP A 540 -32.91 -2.86 -5.11
N SER A 541 -32.06 -1.92 -4.67
CA SER A 541 -31.20 -2.08 -3.50
C SER A 541 -32.05 -2.16 -2.22
N THR A 542 -32.54 -3.34 -1.88
CA THR A 542 -33.41 -3.59 -0.72
C THR A 542 -32.63 -4.03 0.53
N THR A 543 -31.38 -4.50 0.37
CA THR A 543 -30.57 -5.05 1.46
C THR A 543 -29.44 -4.10 1.85
N ARG A 544 -29.70 -3.28 2.88
CA ARG A 544 -28.65 -2.45 3.52
C ARG A 544 -27.98 -3.26 4.62
N PRO A 545 -26.65 -3.49 4.58
CA PRO A 545 -25.97 -4.18 5.66
C PRO A 545 -26.08 -3.33 6.94
N PRO A 546 -26.56 -3.91 8.07
CA PRO A 546 -26.73 -3.16 9.31
C PRO A 546 -25.39 -2.62 9.80
N GLN A 547 -25.36 -1.34 10.19
CA GLN A 547 -24.21 -0.73 10.86
C GLN A 547 -24.20 -1.23 12.31
N ARG A 548 -23.33 -2.19 12.61
CA ARG A 548 -23.21 -2.79 13.94
C ARG A 548 -21.89 -2.36 14.57
N HIS A 549 -21.90 -2.21 15.89
CA HIS A 549 -20.66 -2.14 16.67
C HIS A 549 -20.02 -3.52 16.75
N ALA A 550 -18.69 -3.55 16.84
CA ALA A 550 -17.94 -4.75 17.13
C ALA A 550 -18.36 -5.31 18.50
N ARG A 551 -18.59 -6.62 18.55
CA ARG A 551 -18.95 -7.33 19.77
C ARG A 551 -17.77 -7.35 20.74
N ASP A 552 -18.04 -6.98 21.99
CA ASP A 552 -17.13 -7.20 23.10
C ASP A 552 -17.27 -8.64 23.61
N GLU A 553 -16.59 -9.59 22.95
CA GLU A 553 -16.69 -11.02 23.27
C GLU A 553 -16.26 -11.35 24.70
N ALA A 554 -15.35 -10.59 25.31
CA ALA A 554 -14.90 -10.81 26.69
C ALA A 554 -15.98 -10.48 27.73
N ALA A 555 -16.97 -9.64 27.40
CA ALA A 555 -17.91 -9.08 28.37
C ALA A 555 -18.57 -10.12 29.32
N PRO A 556 -19.02 -11.31 28.85
CA PRO A 556 -19.66 -12.30 29.73
C PRO A 556 -18.73 -12.98 30.75
N TYR A 557 -17.41 -12.90 30.57
CA TYR A 557 -16.40 -13.52 31.44
C TYR A 557 -15.41 -12.52 32.04
N ARG A 558 -15.44 -11.24 31.63
CA ARG A 558 -14.58 -10.19 32.18
C ARG A 558 -14.74 -10.09 33.70
N GLY A 559 -13.61 -10.06 34.41
CA GLY A 559 -13.56 -9.98 35.87
C GLY A 559 -13.84 -11.30 36.60
N LYS A 560 -14.22 -12.38 35.92
CA LYS A 560 -14.31 -13.71 36.53
C LYS A 560 -12.93 -14.28 36.79
N SER A 561 -12.80 -15.14 37.81
CA SER A 561 -11.52 -15.74 38.19
C SER A 561 -10.93 -16.60 37.06
N VAL A 562 -9.60 -16.72 37.02
CA VAL A 562 -8.89 -17.56 36.03
C VAL A 562 -9.44 -19.00 36.02
N ALA A 563 -9.72 -19.59 37.18
CA ALA A 563 -10.31 -20.93 37.28
C ALA A 563 -11.72 -21.01 36.63
N HIS A 564 -12.55 -20.00 36.83
CA HIS A 564 -13.86 -19.94 36.18
C HIS A 564 -13.73 -19.78 34.66
N CYS A 565 -12.78 -18.96 34.19
CA CYS A 565 -12.50 -18.84 32.75
C CYS A 565 -11.97 -20.15 32.17
N ILE A 566 -11.10 -20.89 32.87
CA ILE A 566 -10.65 -22.23 32.43
C ILE A 566 -11.84 -23.17 32.27
N ALA A 567 -12.76 -23.22 33.24
CA ALA A 567 -13.98 -24.02 33.12
C ALA A 567 -14.86 -23.57 31.93
N GLY A 568 -14.90 -22.26 31.67
CA GLY A 568 -15.60 -21.67 30.54
C GLY A 568 -15.06 -22.10 29.17
N LEU A 569 -13.77 -22.43 29.05
CA LEU A 569 -13.20 -22.99 27.82
C LEU A 569 -13.82 -24.33 27.42
N ALA A 570 -14.41 -25.06 28.37
CA ALA A 570 -15.11 -26.33 28.13
C ALA A 570 -16.64 -26.17 28.06
N ALA A 571 -17.16 -24.94 28.02
CA ALA A 571 -18.60 -24.70 27.97
C ALA A 571 -19.26 -25.28 26.70
N GLY A 572 -20.54 -25.67 26.81
CA GLY A 572 -21.29 -26.25 25.69
C GLY A 572 -21.61 -25.26 24.55
N GLN A 573 -21.61 -23.95 24.84
CA GLN A 573 -21.89 -22.91 23.85
C GLN A 573 -20.61 -22.22 23.38
N LEU A 574 -20.43 -22.09 22.06
CA LEU A 574 -19.24 -21.49 21.45
C LEU A 574 -18.96 -20.06 21.95
N GLU A 575 -19.99 -19.23 22.05
CA GLU A 575 -19.89 -17.85 22.54
C GLU A 575 -19.28 -17.78 23.95
N GLN A 576 -19.61 -18.74 24.82
CA GLN A 576 -19.06 -18.80 26.18
C GLN A 576 -17.59 -19.24 26.19
N ARG A 577 -17.22 -20.22 25.35
CA ARG A 577 -15.83 -20.67 25.22
C ARG A 577 -14.92 -19.54 24.73
N ARG A 578 -15.36 -18.80 23.70
CA ARG A 578 -14.64 -17.63 23.18
C ARG A 578 -14.55 -16.52 24.20
N ALA A 579 -15.65 -16.19 24.88
CA ALA A 579 -15.67 -15.19 25.93
C ALA A 579 -14.68 -15.50 27.05
N ALA A 580 -14.60 -16.76 27.47
CA ALA A 580 -13.64 -17.22 28.46
C ALA A 580 -12.18 -17.05 27.98
N ALA A 581 -11.88 -17.40 26.73
CA ALA A 581 -10.54 -17.21 26.14
C ALA A 581 -10.14 -15.71 26.05
N TRP A 582 -11.06 -14.83 25.65
CA TRP A 582 -10.80 -13.38 25.65
C TRP A 582 -10.65 -12.80 27.07
N ALA A 583 -11.39 -13.31 28.05
CA ALA A 583 -11.20 -12.91 29.45
C ALA A 583 -9.82 -13.34 29.97
N LEU A 584 -9.33 -14.53 29.59
CA LEU A 584 -7.96 -14.98 29.91
C LEU A 584 -6.89 -14.11 29.24
N PHE A 585 -7.13 -13.61 28.03
CA PHE A 585 -6.29 -12.59 27.41
C PHE A 585 -6.22 -11.30 28.25
N GLU A 586 -7.35 -10.82 28.78
CA GLU A 586 -7.38 -9.62 29.64
C GLU A 586 -6.67 -9.83 30.99
N TRP A 587 -6.63 -11.06 31.52
CA TRP A 587 -5.85 -11.41 32.71
C TRP A 587 -4.32 -11.37 32.48
N GLY A 588 -3.87 -11.56 31.24
CA GLY A 588 -2.45 -11.54 30.87
C GLY A 588 -1.61 -12.55 31.67
N PRO A 589 -0.46 -12.16 32.26
CA PRO A 589 0.42 -13.09 32.98
C PRO A 589 -0.24 -13.86 34.13
N GLN A 590 -1.30 -13.31 34.74
CA GLN A 590 -2.01 -13.95 35.84
C GLN A 590 -2.79 -15.20 35.39
N ALA A 591 -3.02 -15.36 34.09
CA ALA A 591 -3.69 -16.53 33.50
C ALA A 591 -2.75 -17.73 33.26
N ALA A 592 -1.55 -17.77 33.83
CA ALA A 592 -0.57 -18.85 33.61
C ALA A 592 -1.14 -20.28 33.84
N ALA A 593 -2.06 -20.45 34.78
CA ALA A 593 -2.73 -21.75 35.02
C ALA A 593 -3.59 -22.23 33.83
N ALA A 594 -3.95 -21.34 32.91
CA ALA A 594 -4.74 -21.64 31.72
C ALA A 594 -3.90 -22.06 30.51
N THR A 595 -2.57 -22.08 30.60
CA THR A 595 -1.68 -22.37 29.46
C THR A 595 -2.04 -23.68 28.75
N GLU A 596 -2.17 -24.80 29.49
CA GLU A 596 -2.46 -26.09 28.86
C GLU A 596 -3.89 -26.13 28.26
N PRO A 597 -4.97 -25.72 28.96
CA PRO A 597 -6.29 -25.57 28.36
C PRO A 597 -6.31 -24.70 27.09
N LEU A 598 -5.59 -23.57 27.09
CA LEU A 598 -5.47 -22.69 25.93
C LEU A 598 -4.67 -23.34 24.80
N ALA A 599 -3.62 -24.10 25.12
CA ALA A 599 -2.87 -24.86 24.12
C ALA A 599 -3.77 -25.90 23.43
N GLN A 600 -4.63 -26.60 24.18
CA GLN A 600 -5.64 -27.49 23.61
C GLN A 600 -6.65 -26.75 22.72
N ALA A 601 -7.07 -25.55 23.14
CA ALA A 601 -7.98 -24.71 22.36
C ALA A 601 -7.41 -24.25 20.99
N LEU A 602 -6.09 -24.34 20.77
CA LEU A 602 -5.48 -24.11 19.45
C LEU A 602 -5.89 -25.17 18.41
N GLU A 603 -6.46 -26.30 18.81
CA GLU A 603 -6.94 -27.32 17.88
C GLU A 603 -8.34 -26.99 17.34
N ASP A 604 -9.15 -26.25 18.10
CA ASP A 604 -10.49 -25.81 17.71
C ASP A 604 -10.40 -24.57 16.78
N PRO A 605 -10.80 -24.66 15.49
CA PRO A 605 -10.82 -23.52 14.56
C PRO A 605 -11.59 -22.31 15.09
N ASP A 606 -12.56 -22.51 15.97
CA ASP A 606 -13.36 -21.43 16.53
C ASP A 606 -12.72 -20.76 17.75
N LEU A 607 -11.68 -21.35 18.34
CA LEU A 607 -10.97 -20.83 19.52
C LEU A 607 -9.51 -20.46 19.27
N ARG A 608 -8.92 -20.86 18.14
CA ARG A 608 -7.50 -20.62 17.81
C ARG A 608 -7.04 -19.18 18.02
N VAL A 609 -7.76 -18.21 17.45
CA VAL A 609 -7.37 -16.79 17.54
C VAL A 609 -7.41 -16.28 18.98
N PRO A 610 -8.53 -16.36 19.73
CA PRO A 610 -8.52 -15.92 21.13
C PRO A 610 -7.55 -16.71 22.00
N ALA A 611 -7.31 -18.00 21.73
CA ALA A 611 -6.33 -18.80 22.45
C ALA A 611 -4.89 -18.33 22.19
N LEU A 612 -4.50 -18.09 20.93
CA LEU A 612 -3.19 -17.48 20.59
C LEU A 612 -3.00 -16.14 21.29
N ARG A 613 -4.03 -15.29 21.27
CA ARG A 613 -4.00 -13.98 21.92
C ARG A 613 -3.78 -14.10 23.43
N ALA A 614 -4.48 -15.03 24.08
CA ALA A 614 -4.31 -15.29 25.51
C ALA A 614 -2.92 -15.83 25.85
N LEU A 615 -2.40 -16.81 25.08
CA LEU A 615 -1.05 -17.35 25.26
C LEU A 615 0.04 -16.29 25.06
N GLU A 616 -0.12 -15.40 24.07
CA GLU A 616 0.74 -14.24 23.87
C GLU A 616 0.73 -13.30 25.09
N ALA A 617 -0.45 -13.01 25.66
CA ALA A 617 -0.58 -12.12 26.80
C ALA A 617 -0.05 -12.73 28.11
N ILE A 618 -0.12 -14.06 28.27
CA ILE A 618 0.51 -14.80 29.37
C ILE A 618 2.04 -14.64 29.30
N GLY A 619 2.62 -14.66 28.10
CA GLY A 619 4.05 -14.44 27.89
C GLY A 619 4.90 -15.66 28.31
N PRO A 620 6.05 -15.49 29.01
CA PRO A 620 6.99 -16.59 29.26
C PRO A 620 6.41 -17.83 29.95
N ALA A 621 5.36 -17.68 30.77
CA ALA A 621 4.70 -18.79 31.45
C ALA A 621 3.89 -19.69 30.49
N ALA A 622 3.65 -19.25 29.24
CA ALA A 622 3.00 -20.04 28.21
C ALA A 622 3.97 -21.02 27.48
N ALA A 623 5.22 -21.15 27.93
CA ALA A 623 6.21 -22.04 27.32
C ALA A 623 5.75 -23.50 27.10
N PRO A 624 4.96 -24.14 27.98
CA PRO A 624 4.40 -25.47 27.70
C PRO A 624 3.58 -25.56 26.40
N ALA A 625 3.00 -24.46 25.92
CA ALA A 625 2.23 -24.41 24.69
C ALA A 625 3.09 -24.34 23.41
N VAL A 626 4.41 -24.16 23.51
CA VAL A 626 5.33 -23.95 22.37
C VAL A 626 5.16 -25.01 21.27
N PRO A 627 5.07 -26.33 21.55
CA PRO A 627 4.89 -27.33 20.50
C PRO A 627 3.62 -27.12 19.67
N LYS A 628 2.50 -26.78 20.32
CA LYS A 628 1.21 -26.53 19.63
C LYS A 628 1.21 -25.20 18.87
N ILE A 629 1.85 -24.16 19.44
CA ILE A 629 2.03 -22.88 18.74
C ILE A 629 2.94 -23.06 17.51
N ALA A 630 4.02 -23.83 17.63
CA ALA A 630 4.96 -24.08 16.53
C ALA A 630 4.31 -24.80 15.34
N ALA A 631 3.31 -25.66 15.58
CA ALA A 631 2.55 -26.31 14.51
C ALA A 631 1.82 -25.30 13.62
N LEU A 632 1.37 -24.17 14.19
CA LEU A 632 0.65 -23.12 13.45
C LEU A 632 1.55 -22.28 12.55
N LEU A 633 2.88 -22.34 12.69
CA LEU A 633 3.82 -21.68 11.77
C LEU A 633 3.74 -22.20 10.33
N LYS A 634 3.14 -23.38 10.13
CA LYS A 634 2.93 -23.98 8.80
C LYS A 634 1.47 -23.91 8.34
N HIS A 635 0.62 -23.18 9.08
CA HIS A 635 -0.78 -23.06 8.72
C HIS A 635 -0.94 -22.32 7.37
N PRO A 636 -1.86 -22.75 6.47
CA PRO A 636 -2.04 -22.09 5.17
C PRO A 636 -2.47 -20.62 5.29
N ASP A 637 -3.23 -20.28 6.34
CA ASP A 637 -3.63 -18.89 6.61
C ASP A 637 -2.55 -18.14 7.41
N PHE A 638 -2.00 -17.08 6.82
CA PHE A 638 -0.92 -16.29 7.40
C PHE A 638 -1.32 -15.52 8.67
N TYR A 639 -2.62 -15.28 8.92
CA TYR A 639 -3.06 -14.61 10.15
C TYR A 639 -2.83 -15.48 11.39
N LEU A 640 -2.93 -16.80 11.25
CA LEU A 640 -2.53 -17.73 12.32
C LEU A 640 -1.00 -17.82 12.46
N ARG A 641 -0.26 -17.73 11.35
CA ARG A 641 1.21 -17.69 11.38
C ARG A 641 1.71 -16.43 12.11
N ILE A 642 1.09 -15.27 11.88
CA ILE A 642 1.33 -14.03 12.64
C ILE A 642 1.16 -14.27 14.14
N GLY A 643 0.00 -14.79 14.56
CA GLY A 643 -0.27 -15.03 15.98
C GLY A 643 0.70 -16.03 16.61
N ALA A 644 1.13 -17.04 15.86
CA ALA A 644 2.13 -18.01 16.32
C ALA A 644 3.51 -17.37 16.51
N ILE A 645 4.00 -16.58 15.54
CA ILE A 645 5.30 -15.89 15.66
C ILE A 645 5.28 -14.89 16.83
N LEU A 646 4.22 -14.10 16.97
CA LEU A 646 4.08 -13.15 18.07
C LEU A 646 4.03 -13.83 19.44
N SER A 647 3.29 -14.94 19.56
CA SER A 647 3.22 -15.72 20.81
C SER A 647 4.58 -16.31 21.18
N LEU A 648 5.31 -16.89 20.22
CA LEU A 648 6.67 -17.39 20.43
C LEU A 648 7.64 -16.26 20.81
N GLY A 649 7.49 -15.08 20.20
CA GLY A 649 8.24 -13.89 20.55
C GLY A 649 8.00 -13.43 21.98
N GLU A 650 6.74 -13.36 22.45
CA GLU A 650 6.44 -12.99 23.83
C GLU A 650 6.84 -14.07 24.85
N ILE A 651 6.83 -15.35 24.48
CA ILE A 651 7.34 -16.44 25.32
C ILE A 651 8.86 -16.34 25.46
N GLY A 652 9.59 -16.14 24.36
CA GLY A 652 11.05 -16.24 24.33
C GLY A 652 11.80 -14.94 24.57
N CYS A 653 11.32 -13.82 24.07
CA CYS A 653 11.92 -12.49 24.21
C CYS A 653 10.82 -11.41 24.32
N PRO A 654 10.09 -11.32 25.46
CA PRO A 654 9.03 -10.34 25.62
C PRO A 654 9.49 -8.89 25.39
N LEU A 655 8.63 -8.08 24.77
CA LEU A 655 8.88 -6.65 24.53
C LEU A 655 8.39 -5.83 25.72
N ARG A 656 9.30 -5.13 26.42
CA ARG A 656 8.96 -4.36 27.64
C ARG A 656 9.59 -2.96 27.64
N PRO A 657 8.80 -1.88 27.86
CA PRO A 657 7.34 -1.83 27.68
C PRO A 657 6.95 -2.11 26.21
N ARG A 658 5.67 -2.40 25.92
CA ARG A 658 5.17 -2.59 24.54
C ARG A 658 4.97 -1.22 23.85
N THR A 659 6.08 -0.48 23.72
CA THR A 659 6.24 0.83 23.08
C THR A 659 7.41 0.78 22.09
N ARG A 660 7.56 1.79 21.21
CA ARG A 660 8.71 1.91 20.29
C ARG A 660 10.07 1.94 20.99
N SER A 661 10.11 2.43 22.23
CA SER A 661 11.30 2.44 23.08
C SER A 661 11.51 1.13 23.86
N GLY A 662 10.58 0.18 23.73
CA GLY A 662 10.64 -1.12 24.38
C GLY A 662 11.86 -1.94 23.95
N LEU A 663 12.37 -2.74 24.87
CA LEU A 663 13.44 -3.69 24.59
C LEU A 663 12.90 -5.11 24.63
N ARG A 664 13.31 -5.92 23.65
CA ARG A 664 13.14 -7.38 23.66
C ARG A 664 14.19 -7.96 24.59
N ILE A 665 13.77 -8.67 25.64
CA ILE A 665 14.68 -9.27 26.62
C ILE A 665 14.47 -10.77 26.64
N PRO A 666 15.49 -11.61 26.37
CA PRO A 666 15.36 -13.06 26.46
C PRO A 666 14.82 -13.54 27.81
N SER A 667 13.79 -14.37 27.78
CA SER A 667 13.22 -15.01 28.96
C SER A 667 13.97 -16.28 29.33
N GLN A 668 13.59 -16.92 30.45
CA GLN A 668 14.10 -18.24 30.82
C GLN A 668 13.71 -19.33 29.79
N SER A 669 12.64 -19.12 29.04
CA SER A 669 12.13 -20.03 28.01
C SER A 669 12.68 -19.75 26.61
N ALA A 670 13.60 -18.78 26.48
CA ALA A 670 14.20 -18.34 25.21
C ALA A 670 14.67 -19.50 24.32
N ALA A 671 15.35 -20.50 24.89
CA ALA A 671 15.88 -21.63 24.13
C ALA A 671 14.79 -22.46 23.44
N GLN A 672 13.59 -22.55 24.02
CA GLN A 672 12.51 -23.38 23.50
C GLN A 672 11.90 -22.83 22.20
N VAL A 673 11.99 -21.52 21.98
CA VAL A 673 11.37 -20.86 20.82
C VAL A 673 12.32 -20.68 19.64
N VAL A 674 13.63 -20.89 19.81
CA VAL A 674 14.62 -20.65 18.75
C VAL A 674 14.34 -21.51 17.52
N ALA A 675 14.18 -22.83 17.71
CA ALA A 675 13.95 -23.75 16.60
C ALA A 675 12.61 -23.46 15.88
N PRO A 676 11.48 -23.25 16.59
CA PRO A 676 10.25 -22.75 15.99
C PRO A 676 10.43 -21.45 15.20
N LEU A 677 11.04 -20.41 15.77
CA LEU A 677 11.23 -19.13 15.08
C LEU A 677 12.15 -19.27 13.85
N ALA A 678 13.15 -20.15 13.89
CA ALA A 678 13.97 -20.46 12.72
C ALA A 678 13.14 -21.11 11.59
N VAL A 679 12.07 -21.85 11.88
CA VAL A 679 11.15 -22.35 10.84
C VAL A 679 10.50 -21.19 10.08
N ALA A 680 10.09 -20.13 10.79
CA ALA A 680 9.43 -18.96 10.22
C ALA A 680 10.30 -18.14 9.25
N LEU A 681 11.63 -18.28 9.28
CA LEU A 681 12.52 -17.70 8.25
C LEU A 681 12.30 -18.28 6.84
N SER A 682 11.52 -19.36 6.72
CA SER A 682 11.13 -19.95 5.44
C SER A 682 9.67 -19.65 5.05
N ASP A 683 8.95 -18.82 5.82
CA ASP A 683 7.61 -18.35 5.44
C ASP A 683 7.68 -17.61 4.11
N GLU A 684 6.72 -17.74 3.21
CA GLU A 684 6.68 -17.06 1.91
C GLU A 684 6.58 -15.53 2.02
N ARG A 685 5.97 -15.00 3.09
CA ARG A 685 5.72 -13.57 3.26
C ARG A 685 6.93 -12.85 3.85
N ALA A 686 7.42 -11.84 3.14
CA ALA A 686 8.56 -11.05 3.59
C ALA A 686 8.38 -10.41 4.97
N SER A 687 7.16 -9.96 5.31
CA SER A 687 6.86 -9.39 6.64
C SER A 687 7.00 -10.40 7.79
N LEU A 688 6.68 -11.68 7.55
CA LEU A 688 6.83 -12.73 8.57
C LEU A 688 8.28 -13.19 8.72
N VAL A 689 9.02 -13.25 7.61
CA VAL A 689 10.47 -13.50 7.63
C VAL A 689 11.19 -12.39 8.40
N HIS A 690 10.85 -11.13 8.15
CA HIS A 690 11.40 -9.99 8.86
C HIS A 690 11.09 -10.05 10.37
N MET A 691 9.83 -10.30 10.74
CA MET A 691 9.44 -10.45 12.15
C MET A 691 10.19 -11.60 12.85
N ALA A 692 10.34 -12.74 12.18
CA ALA A 692 11.09 -13.87 12.73
C ALA A 692 12.60 -13.55 12.90
N ALA A 693 13.19 -12.84 11.94
CA ALA A 693 14.57 -12.38 11.99
C ALA A 693 14.81 -11.41 13.17
N GLU A 694 13.94 -10.41 13.36
CA GLU A 694 14.00 -9.49 14.50
C GLU A 694 13.95 -10.24 15.85
N LEU A 695 13.03 -11.21 15.99
CA LEU A 695 12.89 -11.99 17.22
C LEU A 695 14.12 -12.88 17.49
N LEU A 696 14.66 -13.52 16.46
CA LEU A 696 15.87 -14.35 16.56
C LEU A 696 17.11 -13.50 16.89
N ALA A 697 17.23 -12.31 16.30
CA ALA A 697 18.29 -11.37 16.63
C ALA A 697 18.27 -10.96 18.11
N ALA A 698 17.08 -10.69 18.66
CA ALA A 698 16.93 -10.37 20.08
C ALA A 698 17.31 -11.54 21.02
N LEU A 699 17.31 -12.79 20.54
CA LEU A 699 17.75 -13.96 21.30
C LEU A 699 19.29 -14.13 21.29
N GLY A 700 19.99 -13.36 20.45
CA GLY A 700 21.45 -13.31 20.36
C GLY A 700 22.07 -14.64 19.99
N THR A 701 23.16 -15.01 20.66
CA THR A 701 23.93 -16.23 20.36
C THR A 701 23.12 -17.54 20.42
N ARG A 702 21.99 -17.56 21.15
CA ARG A 702 21.07 -18.71 21.19
C ARG A 702 20.49 -19.03 19.82
N ALA A 703 20.38 -18.04 18.93
CA ALA A 703 19.84 -18.19 17.58
C ALA A 703 20.87 -18.64 16.52
N GLN A 704 22.05 -19.12 16.93
CA GLN A 704 23.07 -19.63 16.00
C GLN A 704 22.54 -20.71 15.04
N ILE A 705 21.58 -21.54 15.48
CA ILE A 705 20.96 -22.57 14.63
C ILE A 705 20.18 -21.98 13.43
N ALA A 706 19.86 -20.69 13.46
CA ALA A 706 19.17 -20.00 12.36
C ALA A 706 20.12 -19.52 11.25
N VAL A 707 21.44 -19.51 11.49
CA VAL A 707 22.44 -19.01 10.54
C VAL A 707 22.34 -19.67 9.15
N PRO A 708 22.18 -21.00 9.00
CA PRO A 708 22.03 -21.61 7.68
C PRO A 708 20.83 -21.08 6.89
N LYS A 709 19.70 -20.81 7.57
CA LYS A 709 18.51 -20.24 6.94
C LYS A 709 18.70 -18.77 6.59
N ALA A 710 19.36 -18.01 7.46
CA ALA A 710 19.71 -16.61 7.17
C ALA A 710 20.63 -16.51 5.94
N ILE A 711 21.59 -17.42 5.78
CA ILE A 711 22.45 -17.52 4.60
C ILE A 711 21.64 -17.83 3.33
N ALA A 712 20.67 -18.74 3.42
CA ALA A 712 19.80 -19.06 2.28
C ALA A 712 19.01 -17.82 1.80
N LEU A 713 18.54 -16.99 2.74
CA LEU A 713 17.81 -15.75 2.43
C LEU A 713 18.65 -14.72 1.67
N LEU A 714 19.98 -14.76 1.73
CA LEU A 714 20.83 -13.82 0.97
C LEU A 714 20.67 -13.97 -0.55
N ARG A 715 20.26 -15.16 -1.02
CA ARG A 715 20.02 -15.46 -2.44
C ARG A 715 18.54 -15.35 -2.84
N ASP A 716 17.69 -14.84 -1.95
CA ASP A 716 16.25 -14.72 -2.22
C ASP A 716 15.96 -13.67 -3.30
N THR A 717 14.94 -13.90 -4.14
CA THR A 717 14.55 -12.94 -5.18
C THR A 717 13.90 -11.68 -4.60
N ASP A 718 13.25 -11.80 -3.44
CA ASP A 718 12.60 -10.68 -2.77
C ASP A 718 13.62 -9.84 -1.97
N PRO A 719 13.72 -8.52 -2.22
CA PRO A 719 14.68 -7.65 -1.54
C PRO A 719 14.46 -7.52 -0.03
N THR A 720 13.21 -7.56 0.44
CA THR A 720 12.86 -7.48 1.86
C THR A 720 13.27 -8.76 2.59
N ARG A 721 13.13 -9.92 1.94
CA ARG A 721 13.60 -11.21 2.49
C ARG A 721 15.12 -11.28 2.55
N ARG A 722 15.83 -10.80 1.52
CA ARG A 722 17.29 -10.66 1.56
C ARG A 722 17.75 -9.77 2.72
N ALA A 723 17.09 -8.62 2.89
CA ALA A 723 17.37 -7.70 3.98
C ALA A 723 17.15 -8.37 5.36
N ALA A 724 16.11 -9.19 5.50
CA ALA A 724 15.86 -9.95 6.73
C ALA A 724 16.97 -10.99 7.03
N GLY A 725 17.47 -11.70 6.02
CA GLY A 725 18.61 -12.61 6.19
C GLY A 725 19.88 -11.87 6.62
N LEU A 726 20.17 -10.76 5.94
CA LEU A 726 21.36 -9.95 6.17
C LEU A 726 21.37 -9.25 7.53
N GLY A 727 20.24 -8.70 7.95
CA GLY A 727 20.10 -8.10 9.28
C GLY A 727 20.30 -9.12 10.40
N LEU A 728 19.76 -10.35 10.26
CA LEU A 728 19.95 -11.40 11.25
C LEU A 728 21.42 -11.84 11.33
N ILE A 729 22.10 -11.99 10.19
CA ILE A 729 23.54 -12.29 10.14
C ILE A 729 24.34 -11.20 10.86
N THR A 730 23.98 -9.94 10.63
CA THR A 730 24.64 -8.78 11.22
C THR A 730 24.49 -8.78 12.75
N ASP A 731 23.29 -9.00 13.27
CA ASP A 731 23.03 -8.99 14.72
C ASP A 731 23.63 -10.20 15.46
N LEU A 732 23.77 -11.34 14.78
CA LEU A 732 24.48 -12.49 15.33
C LEU A 732 26.00 -12.30 15.36
N GLY A 733 26.54 -11.38 14.55
CA GLY A 733 27.93 -10.99 14.51
C GLY A 733 28.88 -12.20 14.31
N PRO A 734 29.86 -12.43 15.20
CA PRO A 734 30.85 -13.50 15.03
C PRO A 734 30.26 -14.91 14.89
N GLN A 735 29.06 -15.16 15.41
CA GLN A 735 28.41 -16.47 15.30
C GLN A 735 27.95 -16.78 13.87
N ALA A 736 27.80 -15.76 13.03
CA ALA A 736 27.44 -15.90 11.63
C ALA A 736 28.65 -16.05 10.69
N ARG A 737 29.84 -16.39 11.20
CA ARG A 737 31.08 -16.55 10.39
C ARG A 737 30.93 -17.46 9.16
N THR A 738 30.04 -18.45 9.20
CA THR A 738 29.78 -19.34 8.07
C THR A 738 29.07 -18.65 6.91
N ALA A 739 28.59 -17.42 7.08
CA ALA A 739 28.00 -16.60 6.01
C ALA A 739 29.04 -15.94 5.10
N VAL A 740 30.30 -15.81 5.56
CA VAL A 740 31.36 -15.07 4.84
C VAL A 740 31.55 -15.55 3.39
N PRO A 741 31.59 -16.86 3.07
CA PRO A 741 31.73 -17.31 1.67
C PRO A 741 30.56 -16.86 0.79
N THR A 742 29.33 -16.90 1.29
CA THR A 742 28.14 -16.46 0.53
C THR A 742 28.11 -14.94 0.39
N LEU A 743 28.52 -14.18 1.42
CA LEU A 743 28.67 -12.73 1.29
C LEU A 743 29.70 -12.38 0.21
N LEU A 744 30.82 -13.09 0.12
CA LEU A 744 31.84 -12.88 -0.91
C LEU A 744 31.38 -13.25 -2.31
N GLU A 745 30.60 -14.34 -2.45
CA GLU A 745 29.95 -14.70 -3.72
C GLU A 745 29.09 -13.54 -4.26
N LEU A 746 28.44 -12.78 -3.36
CA LEU A 746 27.55 -11.67 -3.69
C LEU A 746 28.26 -10.30 -3.83
N GLN A 747 29.60 -10.26 -3.87
CA GLN A 747 30.38 -9.00 -3.87
C GLN A 747 30.01 -7.99 -4.95
N ASN A 748 29.54 -8.45 -6.11
CA ASN A 748 29.11 -7.58 -7.21
C ASN A 748 27.78 -6.85 -6.92
N SER A 749 27.06 -7.27 -5.89
CA SER A 749 25.78 -6.71 -5.46
C SER A 749 25.84 -6.10 -4.05
N TRP A 750 27.04 -5.90 -3.51
CA TRP A 750 27.22 -5.31 -2.20
C TRP A 750 26.69 -3.88 -2.14
N ASP A 751 26.03 -3.62 -1.02
CA ASP A 751 25.64 -2.31 -0.54
C ASP A 751 26.13 -2.16 0.91
N ALA A 752 25.81 -1.02 1.54
CA ALA A 752 26.15 -0.76 2.93
C ALA A 752 25.78 -1.92 3.88
N ARG A 753 24.66 -2.62 3.66
CA ARG A 753 24.20 -3.70 4.56
C ARG A 753 25.16 -4.90 4.54
N HIS A 754 25.76 -5.20 3.39
CA HIS A 754 26.71 -6.30 3.25
C HIS A 754 28.02 -6.00 3.98
N LEU A 755 28.51 -4.77 3.82
CA LEU A 755 29.73 -4.28 4.47
C LEU A 755 29.56 -4.28 5.99
N ARG A 756 28.39 -3.83 6.47
CA ARG A 756 27.98 -3.86 7.87
C ARG A 756 27.92 -5.29 8.44
N ALA A 757 27.43 -6.26 7.68
CA ALA A 757 27.42 -7.66 8.09
C ALA A 757 28.85 -8.22 8.25
N LEU A 758 29.75 -7.93 7.30
CA LEU A 758 31.16 -8.33 7.39
C LEU A 758 31.86 -7.68 8.59
N ALA A 759 31.60 -6.39 8.82
CA ALA A 759 32.09 -5.67 9.98
C ALA A 759 31.62 -6.32 11.29
N ALA A 760 30.33 -6.68 11.39
CA ALA A 760 29.75 -7.31 12.58
C ALA A 760 30.29 -8.72 12.84
N ILE A 761 30.59 -9.50 11.79
CA ILE A 761 31.29 -10.79 11.90
C ILE A 761 32.71 -10.57 12.45
N GLY A 762 33.34 -9.44 12.12
CA GLY A 762 34.63 -9.02 12.66
C GLY A 762 35.79 -9.88 12.13
N PRO A 763 36.79 -10.24 12.96
CA PRO A 763 37.99 -10.96 12.50
C PRO A 763 37.71 -12.30 11.80
N ALA A 764 36.56 -12.93 12.07
CA ALA A 764 36.18 -14.17 11.39
C ALA A 764 35.84 -13.96 9.89
N ALA A 765 35.68 -12.71 9.44
CA ALA A 765 35.52 -12.34 8.04
C ALA A 765 36.87 -12.02 7.34
N HIS A 766 38.00 -12.48 7.87
CA HIS A 766 39.34 -12.24 7.31
C HIS A 766 39.46 -12.49 5.79
N GLY A 767 38.77 -13.51 5.28
CA GLY A 767 38.75 -13.81 3.84
C GLY A 767 38.12 -12.71 2.96
N ALA A 768 37.50 -11.68 3.54
CA ALA A 768 36.91 -10.56 2.82
C ALA A 768 37.84 -9.34 2.65
N ILE A 769 39.05 -9.35 3.21
CA ILE A 769 39.95 -8.18 3.20
C ILE A 769 40.21 -7.69 1.77
N ASP A 770 40.64 -8.57 0.87
CA ASP A 770 40.98 -8.17 -0.51
C ASP A 770 39.78 -7.58 -1.25
N ALA A 771 38.60 -8.19 -1.08
CA ALA A 771 37.35 -7.72 -1.68
C ALA A 771 36.92 -6.36 -1.11
N LEU A 772 37.05 -6.16 0.21
CA LEU A 772 36.76 -4.88 0.87
C LEU A 772 37.73 -3.77 0.41
N GLU A 773 39.02 -4.08 0.27
CA GLU A 773 39.99 -3.11 -0.27
C GLU A 773 39.68 -2.73 -1.71
N GLN A 774 39.36 -3.73 -2.55
CA GLN A 774 38.96 -3.48 -3.93
C GLN A 774 37.69 -2.63 -3.99
N TYR A 775 36.67 -2.96 -3.18
CA TYR A 775 35.42 -2.21 -3.11
C TYR A 775 35.66 -0.75 -2.68
N ALA A 776 36.48 -0.53 -1.65
CA ALA A 776 36.84 0.81 -1.16
C ALA A 776 37.63 1.64 -2.19
N ARG A 777 38.39 1.01 -3.09
CA ARG A 777 39.10 1.69 -4.19
C ARG A 777 38.16 2.05 -5.35
N LEU A 778 37.16 1.20 -5.63
CA LEU A 778 36.24 1.38 -6.75
C LEU A 778 35.08 2.34 -6.44
N HIS A 779 34.73 2.49 -5.17
CA HIS A 779 33.61 3.32 -4.73
C HIS A 779 34.08 4.59 -4.01
N ASN A 780 33.17 5.55 -3.89
CA ASN A 780 33.38 6.82 -3.19
C ASN A 780 32.23 7.06 -2.19
N GLY A 781 32.28 8.15 -1.43
CA GLY A 781 31.18 8.51 -0.52
C GLY A 781 30.91 7.44 0.54
N SER A 782 29.62 7.19 0.81
CA SER A 782 29.18 6.27 1.88
C SER A 782 29.70 4.84 1.70
N ASP A 783 29.70 4.33 0.47
CA ASP A 783 30.13 2.95 0.16
C ASP A 783 31.61 2.73 0.49
N ARG A 784 32.45 3.73 0.18
CA ARG A 784 33.86 3.70 0.57
C ARG A 784 34.05 3.75 2.09
N ILE A 785 33.28 4.59 2.79
CA ILE A 785 33.35 4.72 4.25
C ILE A 785 32.98 3.41 4.92
N GLU A 786 31.87 2.78 4.52
CA GLU A 786 31.40 1.52 5.08
C GLU A 786 32.40 0.37 4.84
N ALA A 787 33.07 0.34 3.68
CA ALA A 787 34.09 -0.66 3.39
C ALA A 787 35.36 -0.47 4.24
N LEU A 788 35.83 0.77 4.42
CA LEU A 788 36.95 1.09 5.32
C LEU A 788 36.60 0.81 6.79
N HIS A 789 35.36 1.12 7.19
CA HIS A 789 34.85 0.80 8.51
C HIS A 789 34.83 -0.73 8.73
N ALA A 790 34.38 -1.51 7.75
CA ALA A 790 34.44 -2.97 7.81
C ALA A 790 35.88 -3.48 7.94
N LEU A 791 36.84 -2.93 7.19
CA LEU A 791 38.26 -3.26 7.33
C LEU A 791 38.80 -3.00 8.75
N CYS A 792 38.37 -1.91 9.40
CA CYS A 792 38.73 -1.62 10.79
C CYS A 792 38.22 -2.71 11.77
N TRP A 793 37.10 -3.38 11.47
CA TRP A 793 36.56 -4.46 12.30
C TRP A 793 37.13 -5.84 11.98
N VAL A 794 37.42 -6.09 10.70
CA VAL A 794 37.90 -7.38 10.17
C VAL A 794 39.41 -7.53 10.32
N ARG A 795 40.18 -6.52 9.88
CA ARG A 795 41.64 -6.49 9.95
C ARG A 795 42.12 -5.71 11.16
N GLY A 796 41.60 -4.50 11.36
CA GLY A 796 41.96 -3.63 12.47
C GLY A 796 43.40 -3.09 12.42
N ALA A 797 43.95 -2.87 11.23
CA ALA A 797 45.28 -2.28 11.09
C ALA A 797 45.21 -0.75 11.23
N GLU A 798 46.28 -0.13 11.74
CA GLU A 798 46.39 1.34 11.82
C GLU A 798 46.21 2.02 10.46
N ALA A 799 46.60 1.35 9.37
CA ALA A 799 46.39 1.84 8.00
C ALA A 799 44.89 1.96 7.63
N ASP A 800 44.02 1.09 8.16
CA ASP A 800 42.58 1.15 7.93
C ASP A 800 41.97 2.38 8.58
N LEU A 801 42.33 2.60 9.85
CA LEU A 801 41.90 3.76 10.61
C LEU A 801 42.45 5.05 10.01
N ALA A 802 43.71 5.07 9.59
CA ALA A 802 44.32 6.22 8.92
C ALA A 802 43.60 6.56 7.61
N ALA A 803 43.22 5.56 6.80
CA ALA A 803 42.46 5.76 5.57
C ALA A 803 41.06 6.34 5.85
N LEU A 804 40.41 5.90 6.94
CA LEU A 804 39.12 6.43 7.38
C LEU A 804 39.25 7.88 7.88
N LEU A 805 40.26 8.19 8.69
CA LEU A 805 40.52 9.55 9.22
C LEU A 805 40.85 10.56 8.12
N GLN A 806 41.51 10.15 7.03
CA GLN A 806 41.79 11.04 5.89
C GLN A 806 40.52 11.63 5.27
N LEU A 807 39.38 10.94 5.37
CA LEU A 807 38.08 11.40 4.88
C LEU A 807 37.44 12.49 5.76
N LEU A 808 38.00 12.80 6.93
CA LEU A 808 37.57 13.95 7.73
C LEU A 808 38.10 15.29 7.18
N ASN A 809 39.05 15.26 6.25
CA ASN A 809 39.67 16.49 5.75
C ASN A 809 38.66 17.34 4.94
N PRO A 810 38.31 18.57 5.39
CA PRO A 810 37.31 19.41 4.71
C PRO A 810 37.74 19.83 3.30
N ALA A 811 39.05 19.87 3.01
CA ALA A 811 39.55 20.14 1.65
C ALA A 811 39.32 18.97 0.67
N ARG A 812 38.88 17.81 1.16
CA ARG A 812 38.78 16.56 0.39
C ARG A 812 37.44 15.84 0.52
N SER A 813 36.50 16.35 1.32
CA SER A 813 35.25 15.64 1.61
C SER A 813 34.11 16.58 1.99
N HIS A 814 32.90 16.28 1.50
CA HIS A 814 31.66 16.99 1.86
C HIS A 814 31.19 16.65 3.28
N ASP A 815 30.27 17.46 3.81
CA ASP A 815 29.82 17.40 5.21
C ASP A 815 29.19 16.05 5.58
N ALA A 816 28.38 15.47 4.67
CA ALA A 816 27.77 14.16 4.86
C ALA A 816 28.81 13.04 5.03
N THR A 817 29.90 13.08 4.26
CA THR A 817 31.02 12.13 4.39
C THR A 817 31.68 12.25 5.76
N ARG A 818 31.96 13.48 6.21
CA ARG A 818 32.60 13.72 7.52
C ARG A 818 31.70 13.29 8.68
N GLN A 819 30.40 13.57 8.57
CA GLN A 819 29.40 13.10 9.52
C GLN A 819 29.41 11.57 9.65
N GLN A 820 29.39 10.86 8.52
CA GLN A 820 29.35 9.40 8.53
C GLN A 820 30.64 8.79 9.08
N VAL A 821 31.81 9.38 8.78
CA VAL A 821 33.09 8.94 9.36
C VAL A 821 33.08 9.06 10.88
N LEU A 822 32.58 10.17 11.44
CA LEU A 822 32.47 10.35 12.89
C LEU A 822 31.51 9.35 13.54
N ILE A 823 30.43 8.96 12.83
CA ILE A 823 29.54 7.87 13.28
C ILE A 823 30.31 6.54 13.34
N CYS A 824 31.07 6.18 12.28
CA CYS A 824 31.89 4.96 12.27
C CYS A 824 32.97 4.98 13.38
N LEU A 825 33.66 6.10 13.59
CA LEU A 825 34.64 6.25 14.68
C LEU A 825 34.00 6.08 16.06
N SER A 826 32.81 6.64 16.25
CA SER A 826 32.02 6.44 17.48
C SER A 826 31.65 4.98 17.70
N GLN A 827 31.31 4.24 16.64
CA GLN A 827 31.02 2.80 16.70
C GLN A 827 32.26 1.96 17.04
N LEU A 828 33.43 2.32 16.50
CA LEU A 828 34.72 1.72 16.83
C LEU A 828 35.12 1.97 18.30
N GLY A 829 34.77 3.13 18.85
CA GLY A 829 35.07 3.52 20.23
C GLY A 829 36.57 3.44 20.52
N VAL A 830 36.96 2.74 21.58
CA VAL A 830 38.37 2.58 21.97
C VAL A 830 39.25 1.98 20.87
N ARG A 831 38.70 1.25 19.88
CA ARG A 831 39.48 0.71 18.75
C ARG A 831 40.04 1.80 17.84
N ALA A 832 39.46 3.00 17.89
CA ALA A 832 39.92 4.17 17.15
C ALA A 832 40.73 5.14 18.03
N SER A 833 41.24 4.71 19.20
CA SER A 833 41.93 5.59 20.14
C SER A 833 43.19 6.25 19.56
N SER A 834 43.92 5.58 18.67
CA SER A 834 45.08 6.17 17.97
C SER A 834 44.70 7.35 17.07
N GLY A 835 43.42 7.43 16.65
CA GLY A 835 42.87 8.55 15.89
C GLY A 835 42.35 9.72 16.73
N ALA A 836 42.22 9.56 18.06
CA ALA A 836 41.58 10.55 18.92
C ALA A 836 42.31 11.89 18.92
N GLU A 837 43.65 11.88 18.96
CA GLU A 837 44.44 13.11 18.96
C GLU A 837 44.31 13.88 17.63
N SER A 838 44.19 13.16 16.52
CA SER A 838 43.93 13.74 15.21
C SER A 838 42.57 14.46 15.20
N VAL A 839 41.53 13.84 15.74
CA VAL A 839 40.20 14.46 15.86
C VAL A 839 40.20 15.65 16.81
N ARG A 840 40.89 15.57 17.97
CA ARG A 840 41.06 16.71 18.90
C ARG A 840 41.73 17.89 18.21
N SER A 841 42.82 17.64 17.48
CA SER A 841 43.55 18.66 16.73
C SER A 841 42.69 19.30 15.64
N MET A 842 41.88 18.52 14.92
CA MET A 842 40.97 19.04 13.90
C MET A 842 39.83 19.87 14.49
N LEU A 843 39.27 19.44 15.63
CA LEU A 843 38.23 20.16 16.37
C LEU A 843 38.77 21.50 16.89
N ALA A 844 39.94 21.51 17.54
CA ALA A 844 40.60 22.71 18.03
C ALA A 844 40.95 23.71 16.91
N ALA A 845 41.28 23.21 15.72
CA ALA A 845 41.59 24.02 14.55
C ALA A 845 40.35 24.48 13.75
N GLY A 846 39.13 24.20 14.21
CA GLY A 846 37.89 24.56 13.50
C GLY A 846 37.70 23.85 12.15
N LYS A 847 38.34 22.69 11.94
CA LYS A 847 38.34 21.95 10.67
C LYS A 847 37.22 20.91 10.56
N LEU A 848 36.24 20.94 11.47
CA LEU A 848 35.06 20.07 11.49
C LEU A 848 33.76 20.89 11.60
N PRO A 849 33.53 21.88 10.72
CA PRO A 849 32.39 22.77 10.83
C PRO A 849 31.07 21.97 10.77
N GLY A 850 30.19 22.20 11.75
CA GLY A 850 28.87 21.57 11.85
C GLY A 850 28.88 20.12 12.33
N GLN A 851 30.02 19.62 12.83
CA GLN A 851 30.19 18.24 13.32
C GLN A 851 30.84 18.17 14.71
N GLU A 852 30.91 19.29 15.41
CA GLU A 852 31.58 19.45 16.70
C GLU A 852 31.00 18.50 17.76
N ASP A 853 29.68 18.44 17.89
CA ASP A 853 28.99 17.57 18.85
C ASP A 853 29.31 16.08 18.62
N ARG A 854 29.40 15.64 17.36
CA ARG A 854 29.70 14.24 17.01
C ARG A 854 31.16 13.90 17.27
N ALA A 855 32.07 14.81 16.93
CA ALA A 855 33.48 14.65 17.27
C ALA A 855 33.68 14.57 18.79
N GLN A 856 32.96 15.42 19.54
CA GLN A 856 32.99 15.40 21.00
C GLN A 856 32.42 14.09 21.56
N ALA A 857 31.31 13.59 21.00
CA ALA A 857 30.72 12.30 21.39
C ALA A 857 31.67 11.13 21.15
N PHE A 858 32.38 11.10 20.01
CA PHE A 858 33.43 10.11 19.74
C PHE A 858 34.56 10.19 20.78
N LEU A 859 35.09 11.38 21.04
CA LEU A 859 36.17 11.57 22.02
C LEU A 859 35.74 11.14 23.43
N GLN A 860 34.52 11.48 23.83
CA GLN A 860 33.95 10.99 25.09
C GLN A 860 33.85 9.46 25.12
N ALA A 861 33.43 8.83 24.02
CA ALA A 861 33.36 7.38 23.91
C ALA A 861 34.74 6.70 24.06
N VAL A 862 35.80 7.30 23.50
CA VAL A 862 37.19 6.86 23.66
C VAL A 862 37.67 7.07 25.10
N ASP A 863 37.42 8.24 25.69
CA ASP A 863 37.84 8.59 27.05
C ASP A 863 37.17 7.70 28.11
N GLN A 864 35.92 7.31 27.87
CA GLN A 864 35.17 6.36 28.70
C GLN A 864 35.55 4.90 28.43
N LYS A 865 36.54 4.62 27.56
CA LYS A 865 36.96 3.28 27.13
C LYS A 865 35.80 2.40 26.65
N SER A 866 34.80 3.01 26.02
CA SER A 866 33.62 2.30 25.55
C SER A 866 33.91 1.54 24.24
N VAL A 867 33.34 0.34 24.11
CA VAL A 867 33.22 -0.38 22.84
C VAL A 867 31.73 -0.56 22.60
N PRO A 868 31.04 0.43 22.02
CA PRO A 868 29.59 0.35 21.83
C PRO A 868 29.18 -0.82 20.94
N GLY A 869 30.12 -1.34 20.13
CA GLY A 869 29.92 -2.45 19.23
C GLY A 869 29.09 -2.03 18.02
N ILE A 870 29.05 -2.90 17.03
CA ILE A 870 28.18 -2.72 15.88
C ILE A 870 26.76 -3.08 16.31
N ARG A 871 25.89 -2.08 16.51
CA ARG A 871 24.46 -2.27 16.72
C ARG A 871 23.70 -1.57 15.60
N TYR A 872 23.10 -2.35 14.71
CA TYR A 872 22.11 -1.82 13.78
C TYR A 872 20.74 -2.11 14.36
N ARG A 873 19.92 -1.08 14.53
CA ARG A 873 18.52 -1.29 14.88
C ARG A 873 17.77 -1.60 13.59
N TRP A 874 16.97 -2.67 13.63
CA TRP A 874 15.93 -2.97 12.65
C TRP A 874 14.95 -1.83 12.48
#